data_AF-A0A6N1AGF0-F1
#
_entry.id   AF-A0A6N1AGF0-F1
#
_cell.length_a   1.000
_cell.length_b   1.000
_cell.length_c   1.000
_cell.angle_alpha   90.00
_cell.angle_beta   90.00
_cell.angle_gamma   90.00
#
_symmetry.space_group_name_H-M   'P 1'
#
loop_
_entity.id
_entity.type
_entity.pdbx_description
1 polymer ?
#
loop_
_entity_poly.entity_id
_entity_poly.type
_entity_poly.pdbx_seq_one_letter_code
_entity_poly.pdbx_strand_id
1 'polypeptide(L)'
;MDAPEHRLPPGTAGIPSGFVAPPVGTGADKVNVGRLVQTLWRQKWLILGLTAVLWLPAVLLINAMTPLYSASAVVVIDPHTNRVINIPSVSEPMGMYLDTVNTEVEILRSRDLARRVVEMLNLGNEPEYAATPDKPGLLTPLFEEGRALLTEVASGLPEPLSALLTPAARPPAPTGSAEEKETARLIYAFQKNLRVSPGVQSRAIRIAVEAKDPQLAARAANAVADAYIAIQVEAKRKATQNASEWLQSRLDELRQDMTSTGRAAVEAMRAETGMAKGRDAPLVNEEMSALNAQLAEARTALTNAQGRLRQLQSVQPGNPESLTGADIGGDPLITGLRQRQTALSAQLAELRAQYGDRHPALARPAAELRELNAALATEVDRVIRSLRGEVEQQIAKIQSLSRRLEALRTESFDSMQADVRLRELQRQADASDDNYRRAVTRLKETQVLQALEMTPDVRIVSSADVPVGPVGPGKSVLAALAAVVCGAIATGIALVRTASQRGIYSSHQVEAVLGLPAVGIVPLLGRIKRSARSDANRDPYSNTGGGEFAEAVWRLCARLHLVRTGAEPATVKGGEVVMLTSSVAGEGKTTLAVALSAFLADTGRRVVIVDCDTRRPAVHRLLGGTRPPKGLTDLLEGDATLDQVVQVDDRRRVAVITAGRPVERPQILFGSKAMLSLLVELSERYDVVVLDTPPVLSVSDALILAPLADRVLYVVRWARTATSLASAGIKQVRQVGGRIGGAVLSMVNARDHANLEYGARPPSGRSYRLRRIA
;
A
#
# COMPACT_ATOMS: atom_id res chain seq x y z
N MET A 1 -49.50 97.42 2.49
CA MET A 1 -50.11 97.88 1.23
C MET A 1 -49.97 96.73 0.24
N ASP A 2 -51.10 96.35 -0.33
CA ASP A 2 -51.41 95.05 -0.92
C ASP A 2 -50.49 94.64 -2.08
N ALA A 3 -50.11 93.37 -2.11
CA ALA A 3 -49.52 92.71 -3.27
C ALA A 3 -50.30 91.42 -3.56
N PRO A 4 -50.71 91.21 -4.83
CA PRO A 4 -51.72 90.22 -5.20
C PRO A 4 -51.16 88.80 -5.34
N GLU A 5 -52.03 87.83 -5.07
CA GLU A 5 -51.87 86.42 -5.39
C GLU A 5 -51.61 86.22 -6.90
N HIS A 6 -50.51 85.56 -7.26
CA HIS A 6 -50.37 84.97 -8.59
C HIS A 6 -50.56 83.46 -8.51
N ARG A 7 -51.77 83.03 -8.88
CA ARG A 7 -52.16 81.64 -9.12
C ARG A 7 -51.37 81.07 -10.30
N LEU A 8 -50.75 79.90 -10.10
CA LEU A 8 -50.36 79.01 -11.20
C LEU A 8 -51.61 78.24 -11.68
N PRO A 9 -51.78 77.99 -12.99
CA PRO A 9 -52.99 77.39 -13.54
C PRO A 9 -53.08 75.87 -13.27
N PRO A 10 -54.29 75.28 -13.23
CA PRO A 10 -54.50 73.86 -13.07
C PRO A 10 -54.56 73.12 -14.43
N GLY A 11 -53.83 72.00 -14.53
CA GLY A 11 -54.29 70.80 -15.23
C GLY A 11 -54.09 70.66 -16.75
N THR A 12 -53.80 69.40 -17.11
CA THR A 12 -53.73 68.75 -18.45
C THR A 12 -52.38 68.87 -19.17
N ALA A 13 -51.72 67.80 -19.65
CA ALA A 13 -52.12 66.43 -19.93
C ALA A 13 -50.97 65.45 -19.62
N GLY A 14 -51.33 64.24 -19.20
CA GLY A 14 -50.39 63.19 -18.83
C GLY A 14 -49.52 62.74 -20.00
N ILE A 15 -48.21 62.72 -19.76
CA ILE A 15 -47.30 61.82 -20.47
C ILE A 15 -47.33 60.50 -19.68
N PRO A 16 -47.59 59.34 -20.29
CA PRO A 16 -47.64 58.09 -19.56
C PRO A 16 -46.25 57.78 -19.01
N SER A 17 -46.10 57.89 -17.69
CA SER A 17 -44.97 57.38 -16.92
C SER A 17 -45.04 55.84 -16.85
N GLY A 18 -44.95 55.21 -18.01
CA GLY A 18 -44.94 53.76 -18.18
C GLY A 18 -43.53 53.21 -18.26
N PHE A 19 -42.74 53.31 -17.20
CA PHE A 19 -41.65 52.36 -16.96
C PHE A 19 -41.63 52.04 -15.46
N VAL A 20 -42.54 51.15 -15.08
CA VAL A 20 -42.45 50.41 -13.82
C VAL A 20 -41.14 49.63 -13.88
N ALA A 21 -40.17 50.04 -13.06
CA ALA A 21 -38.98 49.25 -12.83
C ALA A 21 -39.42 47.86 -12.32
N PRO A 22 -38.96 46.74 -12.93
CA PRO A 22 -39.28 45.44 -12.38
C PRO A 22 -38.74 45.35 -10.94
N PRO A 23 -39.42 44.61 -10.04
CA PRO A 23 -38.96 44.47 -8.67
C PRO A 23 -37.54 43.93 -8.69
N VAL A 24 -36.65 44.59 -7.95
CA VAL A 24 -35.29 44.12 -7.69
C VAL A 24 -35.43 42.83 -6.89
N GLY A 25 -35.44 41.70 -7.59
CA GLY A 25 -35.42 40.39 -7.00
C GLY A 25 -34.15 40.25 -6.17
N THR A 26 -34.32 40.19 -4.85
CA THR A 26 -33.37 39.64 -3.89
C THR A 26 -33.27 38.13 -4.11
N GLY A 27 -32.68 37.74 -5.24
CA GLY A 27 -32.35 36.36 -5.55
C GLY A 27 -30.94 36.07 -5.06
N ALA A 28 -30.85 35.40 -3.91
CA ALA A 28 -29.65 34.76 -3.40
C ALA A 28 -28.86 34.04 -4.49
N ASP A 29 -27.54 34.04 -4.37
CA ASP A 29 -26.52 33.39 -5.19
C ASP A 29 -26.92 31.99 -5.71
N LYS A 30 -27.70 31.96 -6.79
CA LYS A 30 -27.81 30.78 -7.64
C LYS A 30 -26.76 30.95 -8.73
N VAL A 31 -25.74 30.10 -8.70
CA VAL A 31 -24.77 29.94 -9.77
C VAL A 31 -25.56 29.65 -11.06
N ASN A 32 -25.75 30.67 -11.89
CA ASN A 32 -26.48 30.54 -13.15
C ASN A 32 -25.59 29.77 -14.13
N VAL A 33 -25.82 28.46 -14.25
CA VAL A 33 -25.07 27.55 -15.13
C VAL A 33 -25.01 28.09 -16.57
N GLY A 34 -26.10 28.70 -17.07
CA GLY A 34 -26.12 29.33 -18.39
C GLY A 34 -25.10 30.48 -18.55
N ARG A 35 -24.89 31.29 -17.51
CA ARG A 35 -23.86 32.35 -17.52
C ARG A 35 -22.45 31.77 -17.50
N LEU A 36 -22.26 30.66 -16.80
CA LEU A 36 -20.96 29.98 -16.71
C LEU A 36 -20.59 29.35 -18.06
N VAL A 37 -21.54 28.68 -18.72
CA VAL A 37 -21.35 28.14 -20.08
C VAL A 37 -21.04 29.25 -21.08
N GLN A 38 -21.78 30.36 -21.06
CA GLN A 38 -21.52 31.48 -21.96
C GLN A 38 -20.14 32.11 -21.72
N THR A 39 -19.71 32.17 -20.45
CA THR A 39 -18.38 32.66 -20.05
C THR A 39 -17.27 31.76 -20.62
N LEU A 40 -17.40 30.44 -20.46
CA LEU A 40 -16.45 29.47 -21.01
C LEU A 40 -16.41 29.55 -22.54
N TRP A 41 -17.56 29.68 -23.20
CA TRP A 41 -17.64 29.75 -24.66
C TRP A 41 -16.96 31.01 -25.23
N ARG A 42 -17.02 32.13 -24.50
CA ARG A 42 -16.30 33.38 -24.86
C ARG A 42 -14.78 33.22 -24.76
N GLN A 43 -14.29 32.37 -23.85
CA GLN A 43 -12.87 32.16 -23.61
C GLN A 43 -12.32 30.88 -24.24
N LYS A 44 -13.08 30.21 -25.11
CA LYS A 44 -12.67 28.93 -25.73
C LYS A 44 -11.29 28.95 -26.36
N TRP A 45 -10.89 30.05 -27.00
CA TRP A 45 -9.56 30.19 -27.60
C TRP A 45 -8.44 30.36 -26.56
N LEU A 46 -8.72 31.03 -25.45
CA LEU A 46 -7.78 31.17 -24.34
C LEU A 46 -7.61 29.82 -23.62
N ILE A 47 -8.72 29.12 -23.37
CA ILE A 47 -8.71 27.78 -22.77
C ILE A 47 -7.93 26.82 -23.67
N LEU A 48 -8.29 26.71 -24.96
CA LEU A 48 -7.59 25.85 -25.91
C LEU A 48 -6.10 26.20 -26.04
N GLY A 49 -5.76 27.49 -26.13
CA GLY A 49 -4.37 27.93 -26.20
C GLY A 49 -3.57 27.56 -24.96
N LEU A 50 -4.12 27.80 -23.76
CA LEU A 50 -3.44 27.50 -22.51
C LEU A 50 -3.35 25.99 -22.25
N THR A 51 -4.40 25.24 -22.58
CA THR A 51 -4.38 23.77 -22.55
C THR A 51 -3.31 23.24 -23.49
N ALA A 52 -3.20 23.74 -24.72
CA ALA A 52 -2.16 23.30 -25.65
C ALA A 52 -0.74 23.60 -25.13
N VAL A 53 -0.52 24.79 -24.55
CA VAL A 53 0.78 25.18 -23.98
C VAL A 53 1.17 24.32 -22.79
N LEU A 54 0.23 23.93 -21.92
CA LEU A 54 0.51 23.05 -20.77
C LEU A 54 0.61 21.57 -21.18
N TRP A 55 -0.15 21.16 -22.19
CA TRP A 55 -0.24 19.78 -22.65
C TRP A 55 0.96 19.37 -23.51
N LEU A 56 1.48 20.26 -24.37
CA LEU A 56 2.63 19.98 -25.24
C LEU A 56 3.88 19.49 -24.46
N PRO A 57 4.32 20.16 -23.38
CA PRO A 57 5.40 19.67 -22.52
C PRO A 57 5.07 18.32 -21.88
N ALA A 58 3.83 18.12 -21.42
CA ALA A 58 3.40 16.86 -20.82
C ALA A 58 3.47 15.69 -21.81
N VAL A 59 3.05 15.90 -23.06
CA VAL A 59 3.17 14.90 -24.13
C VAL A 59 4.62 14.61 -24.49
N LEU A 60 5.48 15.63 -24.55
CA LEU A 60 6.92 15.45 -24.76
C LEU A 60 7.55 14.62 -23.63
N LEU A 61 7.18 14.88 -22.38
CA LEU A 61 7.62 14.10 -21.21
C LEU A 61 7.13 12.65 -21.28
N ILE A 62 5.86 12.42 -21.61
CA ILE A 62 5.28 11.08 -21.76
C ILE A 62 5.98 10.31 -22.89
N ASN A 63 6.33 10.99 -23.98
CA ASN A 63 7.08 10.36 -25.06
C ASN A 63 8.53 10.02 -24.67
N ALA A 64 9.15 10.84 -23.81
CA ALA A 64 10.48 10.62 -23.26
C ALA A 64 10.54 9.54 -22.16
N MET A 65 9.40 9.13 -21.58
CA MET A 65 9.36 8.03 -20.61
C MET A 65 9.74 6.71 -21.28
N THR A 66 10.68 6.00 -20.65
CA THR A 66 11.10 4.68 -21.10
C THR A 66 10.00 3.65 -20.85
N PRO A 67 9.60 2.86 -21.86
CA PRO A 67 8.66 1.75 -21.66
C PRO A 67 9.26 0.70 -20.71
N LEU A 68 8.41 0.14 -19.83
CA LEU A 68 8.74 -1.03 -19.03
C LEU A 68 8.10 -2.26 -19.68
N TYR A 69 8.82 -3.37 -19.71
CA TYR A 69 8.37 -4.64 -20.26
C TYR A 69 8.32 -5.67 -19.14
N SER A 70 7.28 -6.50 -19.11
CA SER A 70 7.17 -7.60 -18.14
C SER A 70 7.14 -8.92 -18.87
N ALA A 71 7.97 -9.86 -18.44
CA ALA A 71 7.96 -11.24 -18.90
C ALA A 71 7.65 -12.14 -17.71
N SER A 72 6.90 -13.22 -17.92
CA SER A 72 6.49 -14.12 -16.84
C SER A 72 6.77 -15.58 -17.14
N ALA A 73 7.45 -16.26 -16.22
CA ALA A 73 7.58 -17.71 -16.19
C ALA A 73 6.55 -18.30 -15.22
N VAL A 74 6.08 -19.53 -15.50
CA VAL A 74 5.16 -20.26 -14.63
C VAL A 74 5.80 -21.56 -14.21
N VAL A 75 5.87 -21.74 -12.89
CA VAL A 75 6.47 -22.90 -12.25
C VAL A 75 5.38 -23.60 -11.43
N VAL A 76 5.31 -24.93 -11.50
CA VAL A 76 4.39 -25.73 -10.69
C VAL A 76 5.16 -26.55 -9.68
N ILE A 77 4.69 -26.51 -8.43
CA ILE A 77 5.17 -27.35 -7.35
C ILE A 77 4.38 -28.64 -7.38
N ASP A 78 5.08 -29.76 -7.57
CA ASP A 78 4.51 -31.10 -7.46
C ASP A 78 5.04 -31.74 -6.17
N PRO A 79 4.28 -31.72 -5.06
CA PRO A 79 4.66 -32.44 -3.87
C PRO A 79 4.50 -33.93 -4.17
N HIS A 80 5.52 -34.55 -4.74
CA HIS A 80 5.69 -35.98 -4.55
C HIS A 80 5.82 -36.18 -3.05
N THR A 81 4.82 -36.83 -2.45
CA THR A 81 4.86 -37.26 -1.06
C THR A 81 6.06 -38.17 -0.92
N ASN A 82 7.16 -37.59 -0.44
CA ASN A 82 8.43 -38.25 -0.24
C ASN A 82 8.15 -39.39 0.74
N ARG A 83 7.98 -40.63 0.25
CA ARG A 83 7.74 -41.85 1.05
C ARG A 83 8.99 -42.27 1.83
N VAL A 84 9.82 -41.32 2.19
CA VAL A 84 10.96 -41.51 3.06
C VAL A 84 10.49 -41.05 4.42
N ILE A 85 10.13 -42.02 5.27
CA ILE A 85 9.59 -41.92 6.64
C ILE A 85 8.07 -42.15 6.68
N ASN A 86 7.65 -43.43 6.64
CA ASN A 86 6.35 -43.83 7.16
C ASN A 86 6.42 -43.83 8.70
N ILE A 87 6.19 -42.67 9.31
CA ILE A 87 5.47 -42.65 10.59
C ILE A 87 4.00 -42.63 10.18
N PRO A 88 3.13 -43.51 10.70
CA PRO A 88 1.70 -43.46 10.37
C PRO A 88 1.11 -42.20 11.00
N SER A 89 1.19 -41.07 10.31
CA SER A 89 0.46 -39.85 10.64
C SER A 89 -0.93 -39.91 10.00
N VAL A 90 -1.89 -39.66 10.86
CA VAL A 90 -3.33 -39.56 10.63
C VAL A 90 -3.62 -38.55 9.51
N SER A 91 -4.57 -38.91 8.64
CA SER A 91 -5.16 -38.14 7.54
C SER A 91 -5.01 -36.61 7.63
N GLU A 92 -4.40 -36.00 6.60
CA GLU A 92 -4.29 -34.54 6.51
C GLU A 92 -5.50 -33.88 5.79
N PRO A 93 -6.05 -32.75 6.30
CA PRO A 93 -7.15 -32.03 5.68
C PRO A 93 -6.69 -31.11 4.55
N MET A 94 -7.59 -30.86 3.60
CA MET A 94 -7.36 -30.14 2.34
C MET A 94 -7.03 -28.62 2.48
N GLY A 95 -6.74 -28.13 3.68
CA GLY A 95 -6.53 -26.71 4.00
C GLY A 95 -5.07 -26.21 4.01
N MET A 96 -4.08 -27.12 4.03
CA MET A 96 -2.66 -26.74 4.19
C MET A 96 -1.95 -26.33 2.88
N TYR A 97 -2.59 -26.49 1.70
CA TYR A 97 -1.93 -26.20 0.40
C TYR A 97 -1.61 -24.72 0.17
N LEU A 98 -2.45 -23.81 0.66
CA LEU A 98 -2.22 -22.37 0.50
C LEU A 98 -1.01 -21.90 1.32
N ASP A 99 -0.82 -22.47 2.51
CA ASP A 99 0.31 -22.14 3.39
C ASP A 99 1.66 -22.64 2.80
N THR A 100 1.66 -23.83 2.17
CA THR A 100 2.84 -24.33 1.46
C THR A 100 3.19 -23.43 0.27
N VAL A 101 2.22 -23.03 -0.56
CA VAL A 101 2.47 -22.17 -1.72
C VAL A 101 2.93 -20.76 -1.29
N ASN A 102 2.35 -20.19 -0.22
CA ASN A 102 2.78 -18.89 0.30
C ASN A 102 4.23 -18.94 0.82
N THR A 103 4.63 -20.03 1.48
CA THR A 103 6.01 -20.23 1.93
C THR A 103 6.98 -20.27 0.74
N GLU A 104 6.62 -20.97 -0.34
CA GLU A 104 7.43 -21.02 -1.56
C GLU A 104 7.50 -19.68 -2.30
N VAL A 105 6.42 -18.88 -2.25
CA VAL A 105 6.43 -17.51 -2.77
C VAL A 105 7.41 -16.63 -2.00
N GLU A 106 7.52 -16.77 -0.69
CA GLU A 106 8.52 -16.04 0.11
C GLU A 106 9.95 -16.51 -0.17
N ILE A 107 10.17 -17.81 -0.40
CA ILE A 107 11.48 -18.34 -0.85
C ILE A 107 11.86 -17.75 -2.20
N LEU A 108 10.92 -17.64 -3.15
CA LEU A 108 11.12 -17.00 -4.45
C LEU A 108 11.41 -15.50 -4.35
N ARG A 109 10.98 -14.84 -3.28
CA ARG A 109 11.29 -13.42 -2.98
C ARG A 109 12.55 -13.25 -2.13
N SER A 110 13.13 -14.34 -1.65
CA SER A 110 14.27 -14.31 -0.73
C SER A 110 15.48 -13.59 -1.32
N ARG A 111 16.27 -12.99 -0.43
CA ARG A 111 17.47 -12.24 -0.80
C ARG A 111 18.54 -13.15 -1.43
N ASP A 112 18.62 -14.39 -0.99
CA ASP A 112 19.63 -15.35 -1.46
C ASP A 112 19.35 -15.80 -2.90
N LEU A 113 18.08 -16.01 -3.25
CA LEU A 113 17.71 -16.30 -4.64
C LEU A 113 17.97 -15.09 -5.53
N ALA A 114 17.56 -13.89 -5.09
CA ALA A 114 17.82 -12.65 -5.82
C ALA A 114 19.32 -12.42 -6.04
N ARG A 115 20.17 -12.71 -5.05
CA ARG A 115 21.64 -12.66 -5.17
C ARG A 115 22.15 -13.62 -6.25
N ARG A 116 21.69 -14.87 -6.23
CA ARG A 116 22.14 -15.88 -7.20
C ARG A 116 21.74 -15.53 -8.63
N VAL A 117 20.57 -14.91 -8.82
CA VAL A 117 20.14 -14.41 -10.13
C VAL A 117 20.96 -13.20 -10.58
N VAL A 118 21.25 -12.26 -9.67
CA VAL A 118 22.13 -11.11 -9.93
C VAL A 118 23.51 -11.56 -10.39
N GLU A 119 24.08 -12.57 -9.74
CA GLU A 119 25.38 -13.16 -10.09
C GLU A 119 25.31 -13.94 -11.41
N MET A 120 24.26 -14.75 -11.62
CA MET A 120 24.07 -15.58 -12.83
C MET A 120 23.91 -14.76 -14.10
N LEU A 121 23.17 -13.65 -14.03
CA LEU A 121 22.95 -12.75 -15.16
C LEU A 121 23.98 -11.62 -15.23
N ASN A 122 24.87 -11.54 -14.25
CA ASN A 122 25.84 -10.46 -14.12
C ASN A 122 25.18 -9.08 -14.27
N LEU A 123 24.10 -8.86 -13.51
CA LEU A 123 23.26 -7.66 -13.64
C LEU A 123 24.03 -6.35 -13.42
N GLY A 124 25.19 -6.38 -12.76
CA GLY A 124 26.07 -5.22 -12.61
C GLY A 124 26.57 -4.62 -13.93
N ASN A 125 26.60 -5.41 -15.02
CA ASN A 125 27.02 -4.95 -16.35
C ASN A 125 25.85 -4.48 -17.25
N GLU A 126 24.61 -4.75 -16.85
CA GLU A 126 23.44 -4.34 -17.63
C GLU A 126 23.16 -2.83 -17.42
N PRO A 127 22.98 -2.01 -18.47
CA PRO A 127 22.89 -0.55 -18.37
C PRO A 127 21.73 -0.05 -17.50
N GLU A 128 20.71 -0.87 -17.26
CA GLU A 128 19.60 -0.57 -16.35
C GLU A 128 20.00 -0.62 -14.87
N TYR A 129 20.94 -1.50 -14.51
CA TYR A 129 21.35 -1.81 -13.14
C TYR A 129 22.76 -1.26 -12.81
N ALA A 130 23.64 -1.16 -13.82
CA ALA A 130 24.95 -0.52 -13.79
C ALA A 130 24.88 0.99 -13.54
N ALA A 131 23.73 1.63 -13.81
CA ALA A 131 23.57 3.06 -13.65
C ALA A 131 23.64 3.46 -12.16
N THR A 132 24.77 4.03 -11.76
CA THR A 132 24.96 4.84 -10.55
C THR A 132 23.81 5.85 -10.41
N PRO A 133 23.29 6.18 -9.21
CA PRO A 133 22.20 7.14 -9.04
C PRO A 133 22.57 8.59 -9.42
N ASP A 134 23.80 8.85 -9.88
CA ASP A 134 24.37 10.19 -10.05
C ASP A 134 24.43 10.67 -11.50
N LYS A 135 23.58 10.15 -12.39
CA LYS A 135 23.25 10.92 -13.59
C LYS A 135 21.99 11.73 -13.32
N PRO A 136 22.10 13.03 -12.98
CA PRO A 136 20.94 13.91 -12.92
C PRO A 136 20.21 13.79 -14.26
N GLY A 137 18.99 13.27 -14.22
CA GLY A 137 18.13 13.28 -15.40
C GLY A 137 18.01 14.72 -15.90
N LEU A 138 17.78 14.92 -17.19
CA LEU A 138 17.76 16.25 -17.83
C LEU A 138 16.75 17.25 -17.19
N LEU A 139 15.89 16.75 -16.29
CA LEU A 139 14.85 17.48 -15.57
C LEU A 139 15.07 17.53 -14.05
N THR A 140 16.11 16.90 -13.49
CA THR A 140 16.40 17.01 -12.04
C THR A 140 16.62 18.45 -11.57
N PRO A 141 17.27 19.38 -12.32
CA PRO A 141 17.32 20.78 -11.85
C PRO A 141 15.92 21.44 -11.82
N LEU A 142 15.05 21.12 -12.78
CA LEU A 142 13.65 21.61 -12.81
C LEU A 142 12.78 21.01 -11.70
N PHE A 143 13.00 19.73 -11.35
CA PHE A 143 12.29 19.07 -10.26
C PHE A 143 12.82 19.49 -8.89
N GLU A 144 14.11 19.79 -8.74
CA GLU A 144 14.70 20.34 -7.51
C GLU A 144 14.25 21.79 -7.29
N GLU A 145 14.27 22.65 -8.32
CA GLU A 145 13.72 24.01 -8.26
C GLU A 145 12.20 24.00 -8.04
N GLY A 146 11.48 23.07 -8.68
CA GLY A 146 10.05 22.86 -8.47
C GLY A 146 9.72 22.30 -7.09
N ARG A 147 10.55 21.42 -6.52
CA ARG A 147 10.45 20.92 -5.14
C ARG A 147 10.72 22.04 -4.15
N ALA A 148 11.73 22.88 -4.38
CA ALA A 148 12.03 24.04 -3.55
C ALA A 148 10.83 25.02 -3.51
N LEU A 149 10.26 25.34 -4.67
CA LEU A 149 9.04 26.16 -4.79
C LEU A 149 7.82 25.50 -4.14
N LEU A 150 7.63 24.19 -4.30
CA LEU A 150 6.54 23.44 -3.67
C LEU A 150 6.70 23.38 -2.15
N THR A 151 7.91 23.22 -1.63
CA THR A 151 8.18 23.24 -0.18
C THR A 151 8.02 24.64 0.41
N GLU A 152 8.39 25.68 -0.34
CA GLU A 152 8.20 27.08 0.06
C GLU A 152 6.71 27.44 0.08
N VAL A 153 5.93 27.00 -0.92
CA VAL A 153 4.46 27.15 -0.95
C VAL A 153 3.78 26.27 0.12
N ALA A 154 4.25 25.04 0.34
CA ALA A 154 3.70 24.12 1.34
C ALA A 154 3.96 24.60 2.78
N SER A 155 5.05 25.33 3.02
CA SER A 155 5.35 25.94 4.32
C SER A 155 4.41 27.12 4.69
N GLY A 156 3.68 27.66 3.70
CA GLY A 156 2.67 28.71 3.90
C GLY A 156 1.23 28.20 4.04
N LEU A 157 1.00 26.89 4.03
CA LEU A 157 -0.34 26.26 4.11
C LEU A 157 -0.61 25.67 5.50
N PRO A 158 -1.89 25.63 5.96
CA PRO A 158 -2.25 25.02 7.24
C PRO A 158 -1.98 23.50 7.28
N GLU A 159 -1.60 23.02 8.46
CA GLU A 159 -1.15 21.65 8.85
C GLU A 159 -1.70 20.45 8.06
N PRO A 160 -3.01 20.30 7.76
CA PRO A 160 -3.50 19.13 7.02
C PRO A 160 -3.03 19.06 5.56
N LEU A 161 -2.64 20.18 4.95
CA LEU A 161 -2.19 20.23 3.54
C LEU A 161 -0.67 20.09 3.39
N SER A 162 0.11 20.48 4.39
CA SER A 162 1.57 20.37 4.36
C SER A 162 2.04 18.91 4.47
N ALA A 163 1.35 18.09 5.26
CA ALA A 163 1.64 16.67 5.44
C ALA A 163 1.41 15.81 4.16
N LEU A 164 0.56 16.27 3.23
CA LEU A 164 0.31 15.60 1.95
C LEU A 164 1.37 15.93 0.88
N LEU A 165 2.13 17.01 1.07
CA LEU A 165 3.11 17.53 0.11
C LEU A 165 4.56 17.29 0.53
N THR A 166 4.80 16.83 1.77
CA THR A 166 6.14 16.47 2.26
C THR A 166 6.52 15.05 1.79
N PRO A 167 7.61 14.90 1.01
CA PRO A 167 8.06 13.59 0.57
C PRO A 167 8.64 12.78 1.74
N ALA A 168 8.30 11.49 1.81
CA ALA A 168 8.78 10.58 2.85
C ALA A 168 10.31 10.47 2.90
N ALA A 169 10.87 10.37 4.11
CA ALA A 169 12.30 10.30 4.36
C ALA A 169 12.94 9.07 3.68
N ARG A 170 14.08 9.30 3.01
CA ARG A 170 14.87 8.24 2.34
C ARG A 170 15.52 7.36 3.41
N PRO A 171 15.39 6.01 3.35
CA PRO A 171 15.98 5.13 4.34
C PRO A 171 17.52 5.27 4.38
N PRO A 172 18.15 5.09 5.55
CA PRO A 172 19.60 5.25 5.71
C PRO A 172 20.38 4.25 4.83
N ALA A 173 21.50 4.69 4.29
CA ALA A 173 22.35 3.86 3.45
C ALA A 173 22.99 2.71 4.26
N PRO A 174 23.10 1.50 3.71
CA PRO A 174 23.68 0.34 4.41
C PRO A 174 25.17 0.55 4.70
N THR A 175 25.64 0.11 5.87
CA THR A 175 27.05 0.13 6.31
C THR A 175 27.73 -1.20 5.92
N GLY A 176 28.82 -1.14 5.15
CA GLY A 176 29.55 -2.31 4.59
C GLY A 176 30.65 -1.90 3.59
N SER A 177 31.42 -2.86 3.07
CA SER A 177 32.43 -2.62 2.03
C SER A 177 31.79 -2.15 0.71
N ALA A 178 32.57 -1.55 -0.21
CA ALA A 178 32.03 -0.97 -1.44
C ALA A 178 31.33 -2.02 -2.33
N GLU A 179 31.91 -3.22 -2.46
CA GLU A 179 31.37 -4.34 -3.24
C GLU A 179 30.11 -4.95 -2.60
N GLU A 180 30.04 -5.04 -1.27
CA GLU A 180 28.85 -5.50 -0.55
C GLU A 180 27.68 -4.52 -0.69
N LYS A 181 27.97 -3.20 -0.67
CA LYS A 181 26.96 -2.15 -0.90
C LYS A 181 26.41 -2.20 -2.33
N GLU A 182 27.28 -2.42 -3.31
CA GLU A 182 26.88 -2.53 -4.71
C GLU A 182 26.01 -3.78 -4.94
N THR A 183 26.44 -4.93 -4.43
CA THR A 183 25.68 -6.17 -4.51
C THR A 183 24.32 -6.06 -3.79
N ALA A 184 24.29 -5.47 -2.60
CA ALA A 184 23.04 -5.23 -1.87
C ALA A 184 22.09 -4.28 -2.63
N ARG A 185 22.64 -3.26 -3.30
CA ARG A 185 21.86 -2.35 -4.14
C ARG A 185 21.29 -3.06 -5.37
N LEU A 186 22.08 -3.90 -6.04
CA LEU A 186 21.63 -4.69 -7.19
C LEU A 186 20.51 -5.67 -6.79
N ILE A 187 20.68 -6.37 -5.66
CA ILE A 187 19.65 -7.26 -5.12
C ILE A 187 18.35 -6.49 -4.84
N TYR A 188 18.45 -5.33 -4.18
CA TYR A 188 17.28 -4.51 -3.89
C TYR A 188 16.58 -4.01 -5.17
N ALA A 189 17.36 -3.54 -6.15
CA ALA A 189 16.83 -3.10 -7.44
C ALA A 189 16.14 -4.25 -8.19
N PHE A 190 16.70 -5.45 -8.14
CA PHE A 190 16.12 -6.64 -8.73
C PHE A 190 14.82 -7.07 -8.02
N GLN A 191 14.83 -7.16 -6.68
CA GLN A 191 13.65 -7.53 -5.89
C GLN A 191 12.49 -6.54 -6.09
N LYS A 192 12.77 -5.25 -6.29
CA LYS A 192 11.73 -4.25 -6.60
C LYS A 192 11.01 -4.53 -7.93
N ASN A 193 11.72 -5.08 -8.90
CA ASN A 193 11.21 -5.37 -10.24
C ASN A 193 10.64 -6.80 -10.35
N LEU A 194 10.85 -7.63 -9.33
CA LEU A 194 10.34 -9.00 -9.26
C LEU A 194 8.93 -9.02 -8.63
N ARG A 195 7.96 -9.54 -9.38
CA ARG A 195 6.62 -9.82 -8.90
C ARG A 195 6.37 -11.32 -8.92
N VAL A 196 6.19 -11.90 -7.74
CA VAL A 196 5.80 -13.30 -7.58
C VAL A 196 4.35 -13.35 -7.10
N SER A 197 3.48 -14.05 -7.81
CA SER A 197 2.08 -14.23 -7.41
C SER A 197 1.65 -15.69 -7.50
N PRO A 198 0.90 -16.21 -6.50
CA PRO A 198 0.31 -17.53 -6.58
C PRO A 198 -0.85 -17.55 -7.59
N GLY A 199 -1.00 -18.65 -8.31
CA GLY A 199 -2.17 -18.91 -9.14
C GLY A 199 -3.41 -19.12 -8.28
N VAL A 200 -4.56 -18.56 -8.69
CA VAL A 200 -5.83 -18.74 -7.96
C VAL A 200 -6.20 -20.22 -7.96
N GLN A 201 -6.29 -20.83 -6.77
CA GLN A 201 -6.63 -22.25 -6.57
C GLN A 201 -5.72 -23.24 -7.34
N SER A 202 -4.46 -22.87 -7.60
CA SER A 202 -3.51 -23.69 -8.35
C SER A 202 -2.17 -23.78 -7.64
N ARG A 203 -1.43 -24.89 -7.86
CA ARG A 203 -0.04 -25.08 -7.43
C ARG A 203 0.98 -24.38 -8.34
N ALA A 204 0.49 -23.57 -9.28
CA ALA A 204 1.31 -22.75 -10.16
C ALA A 204 1.68 -21.43 -9.51
N ILE A 205 2.97 -21.10 -9.52
CA ILE A 205 3.49 -19.79 -9.14
C ILE A 205 3.89 -19.04 -10.41
N ARG A 206 3.38 -17.82 -10.55
CA ARG A 206 3.75 -16.91 -11.64
C ARG A 206 4.88 -16.01 -11.15
N ILE A 207 5.98 -16.03 -11.89
CA ILE A 207 7.18 -15.23 -11.63
C ILE A 207 7.28 -14.22 -12.77
N ALA A 208 7.01 -12.94 -12.49
CA ALA A 208 7.10 -11.86 -13.46
C ALA A 208 8.25 -10.91 -13.10
N VAL A 209 9.06 -10.54 -14.09
CA VAL A 209 10.13 -9.54 -13.92
C VAL A 209 9.88 -8.37 -14.86
N GLU A 210 9.95 -7.15 -14.33
CA GLU A 210 9.84 -5.91 -15.09
C GLU A 210 11.24 -5.35 -15.41
N ALA A 211 11.53 -5.07 -16.69
CA ALA A 211 12.79 -4.46 -17.13
C ALA A 211 12.56 -3.49 -18.31
N LYS A 212 13.51 -2.58 -18.55
CA LYS A 212 13.47 -1.65 -19.71
C LYS A 212 13.78 -2.36 -21.02
N ASP A 213 14.60 -3.41 -20.98
CA ASP A 213 14.87 -4.27 -22.12
C ASP A 213 13.96 -5.51 -22.09
N PRO A 214 13.15 -5.76 -23.14
CA PRO A 214 12.27 -6.92 -23.21
C PRO A 214 13.05 -8.25 -23.18
N GLN A 215 14.28 -8.30 -23.71
CA GLN A 215 15.09 -9.52 -23.66
C GLN A 215 15.60 -9.79 -22.25
N LEU A 216 16.05 -8.74 -21.54
CA LEU A 216 16.45 -8.84 -20.15
C LEU A 216 15.29 -9.30 -19.26
N ALA A 217 14.07 -8.79 -19.46
CA ALA A 217 12.89 -9.23 -18.70
C ALA A 217 12.65 -10.75 -18.82
N ALA A 218 12.70 -11.29 -20.05
CA ALA A 218 12.50 -12.71 -20.31
C ALA A 218 13.64 -13.57 -19.74
N ARG A 219 14.90 -13.18 -19.98
CA ARG A 219 16.08 -13.86 -19.41
C ARG A 219 16.04 -13.85 -17.88
N ALA A 220 15.66 -12.73 -17.27
CA ALA A 220 15.55 -12.59 -15.83
C ALA A 220 14.46 -13.48 -15.22
N ALA A 221 13.25 -13.50 -15.80
CA ALA A 221 12.18 -14.36 -15.32
C ALA A 221 12.53 -15.85 -15.43
N ASN A 222 13.18 -16.26 -16.53
CA ASN A 222 13.67 -17.64 -16.70
C ASN A 222 14.79 -17.97 -15.70
N ALA A 223 15.77 -17.07 -15.52
CA ALA A 223 16.86 -17.27 -14.57
C ALA A 223 16.37 -17.39 -13.12
N VAL A 224 15.29 -16.70 -12.73
CA VAL A 224 14.66 -16.88 -11.41
C VAL A 224 14.08 -18.29 -11.27
N ALA A 225 13.37 -18.79 -12.29
CA ALA A 225 12.83 -20.15 -12.29
C ALA A 225 13.96 -21.20 -12.22
N ASP A 226 15.02 -21.03 -13.01
CA ASP A 226 16.17 -21.93 -13.03
C ASP A 226 16.95 -21.90 -11.71
N ALA A 227 17.18 -20.71 -11.14
CA ALA A 227 17.84 -20.55 -9.85
C ALA A 227 17.03 -21.18 -8.70
N TYR A 228 15.70 -21.08 -8.75
CA TYR A 228 14.83 -21.72 -7.78
C TYR A 228 14.93 -23.25 -7.84
N ILE A 229 14.87 -23.82 -9.05
CA ILE A 229 15.05 -25.26 -9.26
C ILE A 229 16.44 -25.71 -8.77
N ALA A 230 17.49 -24.95 -9.09
CA ALA A 230 18.85 -25.25 -8.64
C ALA A 230 18.98 -25.24 -7.10
N ILE A 231 18.34 -24.28 -6.41
CA ILE A 231 18.31 -24.22 -4.94
C ILE A 231 17.58 -25.43 -4.36
N GLN A 232 16.45 -25.84 -4.94
CA GLN A 232 15.69 -27.01 -4.47
C GLN A 232 16.50 -28.30 -4.63
N VAL A 233 17.13 -28.50 -5.78
CA VAL A 233 18.01 -29.67 -6.01
C VAL A 233 19.21 -29.64 -5.06
N GLU A 234 19.82 -28.48 -4.83
CA GLU A 234 20.96 -28.36 -3.90
C GLU A 234 20.55 -28.62 -2.45
N ALA A 235 19.39 -28.11 -2.01
CA ALA A 235 18.85 -28.34 -0.67
C ALA A 235 18.55 -29.84 -0.46
N LYS A 236 17.90 -30.49 -1.43
CA LYS A 236 17.62 -31.93 -1.39
C LYS A 236 18.91 -32.74 -1.36
N ARG A 237 19.90 -32.38 -2.20
CA ARG A 237 21.22 -33.02 -2.20
C ARG A 237 21.93 -32.88 -0.84
N LYS A 238 21.93 -31.69 -0.23
CA LYS A 238 22.52 -31.45 1.09
C LYS A 238 21.81 -32.25 2.19
N ALA A 239 20.47 -32.30 2.17
CA ALA A 239 19.71 -33.08 3.14
C ALA A 239 20.02 -34.58 3.02
N THR A 240 20.04 -35.14 1.80
CA THR A 240 20.38 -36.55 1.55
C THR A 240 21.84 -36.85 1.88
N GLN A 241 22.76 -35.93 1.61
CA GLN A 241 24.17 -36.06 1.99
C GLN A 241 24.33 -36.09 3.51
N ASN A 242 23.73 -35.14 4.23
CA ASN A 242 23.77 -35.09 5.70
C ASN A 242 23.14 -36.35 6.32
N ALA A 243 22.02 -36.85 5.77
CA ALA A 243 21.41 -38.09 6.22
C ALA A 243 22.31 -39.30 5.97
N SER A 244 23.02 -39.33 4.84
CA SER A 244 23.99 -40.38 4.52
C SER A 244 25.20 -40.33 5.44
N GLU A 245 25.75 -39.15 5.73
CA GLU A 245 26.84 -38.94 6.68
C GLU A 245 26.44 -39.37 8.10
N TRP A 246 25.23 -38.99 8.53
CA TRP A 246 24.67 -39.43 9.82
C TRP A 246 24.50 -40.97 9.87
N LEU A 247 23.96 -41.59 8.82
CA LEU A 247 23.83 -43.06 8.74
C LEU A 247 25.19 -43.77 8.74
N GLN A 248 26.20 -43.21 8.07
CA GLN A 248 27.57 -43.74 8.08
C GLN A 248 28.17 -43.70 9.49
N SER A 249 28.10 -42.56 10.17
CA SER A 249 28.58 -42.44 11.55
C SER A 249 27.85 -43.41 12.50
N ARG A 250 26.53 -43.56 12.35
CA ARG A 250 25.75 -44.53 13.12
C ARG A 250 26.13 -45.98 12.79
N LEU A 251 26.49 -46.26 11.54
CA LEU A 251 26.91 -47.59 11.11
C LEU A 251 28.26 -47.99 11.71
N ASP A 252 29.20 -47.04 11.83
CA ASP A 252 30.48 -47.28 12.49
C ASP A 252 30.30 -47.57 13.99
N GLU A 253 29.40 -46.84 14.65
CA GLU A 253 29.03 -47.10 16.05
C GLU A 253 28.41 -48.50 16.21
N LEU A 254 27.44 -48.87 15.36
CA LEU A 254 26.82 -50.19 15.37
C LEU A 254 27.81 -51.31 15.04
N ARG A 255 28.77 -51.06 14.14
CA ARG A 255 29.85 -52.00 13.84
C ARG A 255 30.73 -52.22 15.06
N GLN A 256 31.13 -51.14 15.72
CA GLN A 256 31.96 -51.19 16.92
C GLN A 256 31.22 -51.94 18.05
N ASP A 257 29.94 -51.65 18.26
CA ASP A 257 29.09 -52.34 19.22
C ASP A 257 29.03 -53.84 18.88
N MET A 258 28.61 -54.21 17.67
CA MET A 258 28.56 -55.61 17.20
C MET A 258 29.87 -56.37 17.43
N THR A 259 31.02 -55.74 17.17
CA THR A 259 32.33 -56.38 17.37
C THR A 259 32.77 -56.46 18.84
N SER A 260 32.62 -55.39 19.61
CA SER A 260 33.21 -55.26 20.95
C SER A 260 32.30 -55.77 22.07
N THR A 261 30.99 -55.57 21.97
CA THR A 261 30.02 -56.01 22.99
C THR A 261 29.35 -57.31 22.61
N GLY A 262 29.04 -57.53 21.33
CA GLY A 262 28.39 -58.75 20.84
C GLY A 262 29.36 -59.92 20.63
N ARG A 263 30.12 -59.89 19.51
CA ARG A 263 30.93 -61.04 19.07
C ARG A 263 32.10 -61.33 20.00
N ALA A 264 32.86 -60.32 20.43
CA ALA A 264 33.98 -60.53 21.34
C ALA A 264 33.54 -61.07 22.71
N ALA A 265 32.38 -60.66 23.23
CA ALA A 265 31.87 -61.19 24.49
C ALA A 265 31.44 -62.66 24.36
N VAL A 266 30.79 -63.04 23.25
CA VAL A 266 30.45 -64.44 22.97
C VAL A 266 31.70 -65.30 22.80
N GLU A 267 32.72 -64.80 22.08
CA GLU A 267 33.98 -65.53 21.87
C GLU A 267 34.80 -65.64 23.17
N ALA A 268 34.90 -64.57 23.97
CA ALA A 268 35.58 -64.59 25.26
C ALA A 268 34.93 -65.58 26.22
N MET A 269 33.59 -65.57 26.31
CA MET A 269 32.87 -66.51 27.17
C MET A 269 33.01 -67.96 26.68
N ARG A 270 33.01 -68.20 25.35
CA ARG A 270 33.28 -69.53 24.77
C ARG A 270 34.69 -70.03 25.08
N ALA A 271 35.69 -69.13 25.08
CA ALA A 271 37.06 -69.44 25.43
C ALA A 271 37.23 -69.72 26.93
N GLU A 272 36.58 -68.94 27.78
CA GLU A 272 36.64 -69.04 29.25
C GLU A 272 35.98 -70.32 29.78
N THR A 273 34.83 -70.71 29.19
CA THR A 273 34.06 -71.89 29.64
C THR A 273 34.52 -73.20 29.01
N GLY A 274 35.44 -73.18 28.03
CA GLY A 274 35.91 -74.38 27.34
C GLY A 274 34.83 -75.14 26.55
N MET A 275 33.63 -74.57 26.40
CA MET A 275 32.46 -75.18 25.75
C MET A 275 32.61 -75.43 24.24
N ALA A 276 33.78 -75.13 23.67
CA ALA A 276 34.15 -75.60 22.33
C ALA A 276 34.31 -77.14 22.25
N LYS A 277 34.46 -77.84 23.38
CA LYS A 277 34.43 -79.31 23.47
C LYS A 277 33.11 -79.75 24.08
N GLY A 278 32.10 -79.92 23.22
CA GLY A 278 30.77 -80.36 23.59
C GLY A 278 30.79 -81.67 24.39
N ARG A 279 30.54 -81.57 25.70
CA ARG A 279 30.01 -82.68 26.47
C ARG A 279 28.51 -82.42 26.56
N ASP A 280 27.75 -83.13 25.73
CA ASP A 280 26.33 -82.87 25.55
C ASP A 280 25.55 -83.06 26.87
N ALA A 281 24.74 -82.06 27.24
CA ALA A 281 23.80 -82.15 28.37
C ALA A 281 22.99 -83.47 28.44
N PRO A 282 22.52 -84.08 27.32
CA PRO A 282 21.90 -85.40 27.38
C PRO A 282 22.82 -86.51 27.92
N LEU A 283 24.13 -86.47 27.65
CA LEU A 283 25.08 -87.47 28.13
C LEU A 283 25.28 -87.40 29.65
N VAL A 284 25.36 -86.18 30.20
CA VAL A 284 25.47 -85.95 31.65
C VAL A 284 24.18 -86.38 32.37
N ASN A 285 23.01 -86.13 31.76
CA ASN A 285 21.72 -86.63 32.27
C ASN A 285 21.62 -88.16 32.25
N GLU A 286 22.13 -88.81 31.21
CA GLU A 286 22.18 -90.28 31.11
C GLU A 286 23.10 -90.88 32.19
N GLU A 287 24.28 -90.30 32.42
CA GLU A 287 25.19 -90.70 33.49
C GLU A 287 24.60 -90.47 34.89
N MET A 288 23.91 -89.35 35.14
CA MET A 288 23.20 -89.11 36.41
C MET A 288 22.06 -90.11 36.63
N SER A 289 21.32 -90.48 35.58
CA SER A 289 20.28 -91.51 35.64
C SER A 289 20.88 -92.88 35.97
N ALA A 290 21.98 -93.24 35.32
CA ALA A 290 22.72 -94.47 35.58
C ALA A 290 23.26 -94.53 37.02
N LEU A 291 23.83 -93.43 37.54
CA LEU A 291 24.30 -93.35 38.93
C LEU A 291 23.15 -93.44 39.94
N ASN A 292 22.01 -92.81 39.67
CA ASN A 292 20.81 -92.93 40.50
C ASN A 292 20.31 -94.38 40.57
N ALA A 293 20.30 -95.08 39.44
CA ALA A 293 19.93 -96.51 39.39
C ALA A 293 20.91 -97.37 40.22
N GLN A 294 22.22 -97.18 40.06
CA GLN A 294 23.24 -97.89 40.85
C GLN A 294 23.14 -97.59 42.36
N LEU A 295 22.80 -96.36 42.71
CA LEU A 295 22.63 -95.93 44.10
C LEU A 295 21.37 -96.57 44.71
N ALA A 296 20.26 -96.62 43.97
CA ALA A 296 19.04 -97.31 44.38
C ALA A 296 19.30 -98.82 44.60
N GLU A 297 20.01 -99.46 43.67
CA GLU A 297 20.42 -100.85 43.78
C GLU A 297 21.28 -101.10 45.04
N ALA A 298 22.30 -100.27 45.27
CA ALA A 298 23.17 -100.38 46.44
C ALA A 298 22.42 -100.15 47.76
N ARG A 299 21.42 -99.26 47.80
CA ARG A 299 20.54 -99.06 48.96
C ARG A 299 19.68 -100.28 49.26
N THR A 300 19.14 -100.92 48.23
CA THR A 300 18.37 -102.16 48.38
C THR A 300 19.27 -103.29 48.90
N ALA A 301 20.49 -103.43 48.35
CA ALA A 301 21.47 -104.41 48.81
C ALA A 301 21.87 -104.19 50.28
N LEU A 302 22.13 -102.95 50.68
CA LEU A 302 22.40 -102.58 52.08
C LEU A 302 21.22 -102.99 52.98
N THR A 303 20.00 -102.66 52.58
CA THR A 303 18.78 -102.96 53.36
C THR A 303 18.63 -104.47 53.58
N ASN A 304 18.86 -105.27 52.53
CA ASN A 304 18.81 -106.72 52.59
C ASN A 304 19.91 -107.29 53.52
N ALA A 305 21.15 -106.81 53.38
CA ALA A 305 22.27 -107.23 54.23
C ALA A 305 22.07 -106.85 55.71
N GLN A 306 21.58 -105.64 55.98
CA GLN A 306 21.23 -105.19 57.33
C GLN A 306 20.05 -105.95 57.93
N GLY A 307 19.05 -106.33 57.12
CA GLY A 307 17.94 -107.17 57.55
C GLY A 307 18.45 -108.53 58.03
N ARG A 308 19.27 -109.19 57.21
CA ARG A 308 19.92 -110.48 57.55
C ARG A 308 20.80 -110.38 58.79
N LEU A 309 21.60 -109.32 58.91
CA LEU A 309 22.45 -109.10 60.07
C LEU A 309 21.65 -108.90 61.36
N ARG A 310 20.59 -108.07 61.34
CA ARG A 310 19.73 -107.83 62.50
C ARG A 310 19.02 -109.11 62.95
N GLN A 311 18.56 -109.91 61.99
CA GLN A 311 17.93 -111.20 62.29
C GLN A 311 18.91 -112.15 62.99
N LEU A 312 20.15 -112.28 62.49
CA LEU A 312 21.16 -113.14 63.11
C LEU A 312 21.64 -112.63 64.48
N GLN A 313 21.68 -111.31 64.69
CA GLN A 313 22.04 -110.72 65.98
C GLN A 313 20.96 -110.90 67.06
N SER A 314 19.70 -111.07 66.68
CA SER A 314 18.60 -111.34 67.62
C SER A 314 18.62 -112.76 68.22
N VAL A 315 19.46 -113.64 67.67
CA VAL A 315 19.62 -115.02 68.14
C VAL A 315 20.58 -115.06 69.32
N GLN A 316 20.08 -115.41 70.51
CA GLN A 316 20.91 -115.58 71.71
C GLN A 316 21.73 -116.89 71.67
N PRO A 317 23.04 -116.86 71.98
CA PRO A 317 23.87 -118.06 72.06
C PRO A 317 23.34 -119.02 73.13
N GLY A 318 23.05 -120.27 72.74
CA GLY A 318 22.72 -121.35 73.68
C GLY A 318 21.24 -121.69 73.85
N ASN A 319 20.32 -121.00 73.18
CA ASN A 319 18.90 -121.38 73.16
C ASN A 319 18.51 -122.03 71.82
N PRO A 320 18.23 -123.34 71.75
CA PRO A 320 17.93 -124.05 70.49
C PRO A 320 16.68 -123.53 69.76
N GLU A 321 15.72 -122.95 70.48
CA GLU A 321 14.44 -122.50 69.92
C GLU A 321 14.50 -121.11 69.28
N SER A 322 15.48 -120.26 69.64
CA SER A 322 15.63 -118.90 69.07
C SER A 322 16.12 -118.90 67.62
N LEU A 323 16.53 -120.06 67.14
CA LEU A 323 17.09 -120.33 65.81
C LEU A 323 16.01 -120.73 64.77
N THR A 324 14.73 -120.80 65.15
CA THR A 324 13.62 -121.27 64.31
C THR A 324 13.06 -120.22 63.34
N GLY A 325 13.47 -118.94 63.48
CA GLY A 325 13.07 -117.85 62.60
C GLY A 325 13.74 -117.90 61.22
N ALA A 326 12.93 -118.08 60.18
CA ALA A 326 13.25 -118.22 58.77
C ALA A 326 14.22 -117.15 58.22
N ASP A 327 15.45 -117.58 57.90
CA ASP A 327 16.30 -117.22 56.72
C ASP A 327 17.78 -117.62 56.91
N ILE A 328 18.06 -118.54 57.84
CA ILE A 328 19.41 -119.11 58.07
C ILE A 328 19.78 -120.12 56.95
N GLY A 329 18.91 -120.28 55.94
CA GLY A 329 19.09 -121.17 54.79
C GLY A 329 20.17 -120.76 53.78
N GLY A 330 20.89 -119.66 54.00
CA GLY A 330 21.92 -119.18 53.08
C GLY A 330 23.26 -119.92 53.16
N ASP A 331 23.64 -120.45 54.34
CA ASP A 331 24.92 -121.14 54.52
C ASP A 331 24.70 -122.67 54.64
N PRO A 332 25.15 -123.48 53.65
CA PRO A 332 25.04 -124.94 53.67
C PRO A 332 25.69 -125.58 54.90
N LEU A 333 26.70 -124.92 55.50
CA LEU A 333 27.38 -125.43 56.69
C LEU A 333 26.53 -125.26 57.93
N ILE A 334 25.86 -124.11 58.12
CA ILE A 334 24.97 -123.89 59.27
C ILE A 334 23.77 -124.85 59.20
N THR A 335 23.21 -125.06 58.01
CA THR A 335 22.11 -126.02 57.82
C THR A 335 22.56 -127.46 58.09
N GLY A 336 23.75 -127.86 57.61
CA GLY A 336 24.33 -129.17 57.90
C GLY A 336 24.65 -129.39 59.38
N LEU A 337 25.22 -128.39 60.06
CA LEU A 337 25.50 -128.44 61.50
C LEU A 337 24.21 -128.54 62.32
N ARG A 338 23.14 -127.84 61.91
CA ARG A 338 21.82 -127.96 62.54
C ARG A 338 21.19 -129.32 62.37
N GLN A 339 21.20 -129.90 61.17
CA GLN A 339 20.65 -131.23 60.95
C GLN A 339 21.33 -132.26 61.86
N ARG A 340 22.66 -132.16 61.99
CA ARG A 340 23.43 -132.97 62.95
C ARG A 340 23.05 -132.68 64.41
N GLN A 341 22.83 -131.41 64.76
CA GLN A 341 22.45 -130.98 66.11
C GLN A 341 21.09 -131.55 66.50
N THR A 342 20.09 -131.44 65.61
CA THR A 342 18.76 -131.99 65.82
C THR A 342 18.83 -133.52 65.97
N ALA A 343 19.60 -134.21 65.13
CA ALA A 343 19.80 -135.66 65.23
C ALA A 343 20.46 -136.07 66.57
N LEU A 344 21.55 -135.39 66.97
CA LEU A 344 22.23 -135.63 68.26
C LEU A 344 21.34 -135.30 69.47
N SER A 345 20.54 -134.24 69.39
CA SER A 345 19.59 -133.88 70.45
C SER A 345 18.46 -134.91 70.60
N ALA A 346 17.95 -135.45 69.50
CA ALA A 346 16.94 -136.52 69.51
C ALA A 346 17.53 -137.81 70.09
N GLN A 347 18.76 -138.16 69.70
CA GLN A 347 19.47 -139.31 70.26
C GLN A 347 19.74 -139.16 71.76
N LEU A 348 20.10 -137.96 72.22
CA LEU A 348 20.23 -137.65 73.64
C LEU A 348 18.91 -137.75 74.40
N ALA A 349 17.81 -137.29 73.81
CA ALA A 349 16.48 -137.38 74.41
C ALA A 349 16.05 -138.85 74.58
N GLU A 350 16.28 -139.68 73.55
CA GLU A 350 16.02 -141.12 73.59
C GLU A 350 16.87 -141.84 74.65
N LEU A 351 18.19 -141.59 74.67
CA LEU A 351 19.10 -142.16 75.67
C LEU A 351 18.76 -141.71 77.10
N ARG A 352 18.30 -140.46 77.28
CA ARG A 352 17.85 -139.95 78.59
C ARG A 352 16.58 -140.66 79.06
N ALA A 353 15.62 -140.88 78.15
CA ALA A 353 14.39 -141.59 78.45
C ALA A 353 14.65 -143.04 78.88
N GLN A 354 15.65 -143.71 78.27
CA GLN A 354 15.98 -145.11 78.59
C GLN A 354 16.82 -145.29 79.86
N TYR A 355 17.84 -144.46 80.09
CA TYR A 355 18.84 -144.69 81.15
C TYR A 355 18.77 -143.71 82.34
N GLY A 356 17.92 -142.68 82.27
CA GLY A 356 17.80 -141.62 83.29
C GLY A 356 18.96 -140.61 83.27
N ASP A 357 18.75 -139.44 83.89
CA ASP A 357 19.57 -138.22 83.66
C ASP A 357 21.06 -138.29 84.04
N ARG A 358 21.49 -139.27 84.85
CA ARG A 358 22.85 -139.34 85.42
C ARG A 358 23.71 -140.49 84.87
N HIS A 359 23.26 -141.21 83.84
CA HIS A 359 23.97 -142.39 83.33
C HIS A 359 25.24 -142.02 82.53
N PRO A 360 26.39 -142.71 82.72
CA PRO A 360 27.64 -142.41 82.01
C PRO A 360 27.54 -142.44 80.48
N ALA A 361 26.63 -143.25 79.94
CA ALA A 361 26.40 -143.36 78.48
C ALA A 361 25.90 -142.04 77.85
N LEU A 362 25.34 -141.12 78.63
CA LEU A 362 24.89 -139.79 78.17
C LEU A 362 26.04 -138.79 78.03
N ALA A 363 27.17 -139.04 78.70
CA ALA A 363 28.27 -138.08 78.76
C ALA A 363 28.89 -137.82 77.38
N ARG A 364 29.03 -138.86 76.56
CA ARG A 364 29.64 -138.75 75.23
C ARG A 364 28.76 -137.96 74.24
N PRO A 365 27.48 -138.32 74.00
CA PRO A 365 26.61 -137.50 73.14
C PRO A 365 26.40 -136.07 73.67
N ALA A 366 26.38 -135.88 75.00
CA ALA A 366 26.29 -134.55 75.60
C ALA A 366 27.56 -133.70 75.42
N ALA A 367 28.73 -134.33 75.29
CA ALA A 367 29.97 -133.65 74.92
C ALA A 367 30.00 -133.32 73.42
N GLU A 368 29.60 -134.26 72.55
CA GLU A 368 29.48 -134.04 71.10
C GLU A 368 28.48 -132.93 70.76
N LEU A 369 27.34 -132.86 71.45
CA LEU A 369 26.38 -131.76 71.28
C LEU A 369 26.95 -130.41 71.75
N ARG A 370 27.75 -130.38 72.82
CA ARG A 370 28.42 -129.15 73.30
C ARG A 370 29.47 -128.66 72.29
N GLU A 371 30.27 -129.58 71.76
CA GLU A 371 31.26 -129.28 70.72
C GLU A 371 30.58 -128.77 69.44
N LEU A 372 29.49 -129.42 69.02
CA LEU A 372 28.71 -129.00 67.87
C LEU A 372 28.05 -127.62 68.08
N ASN A 373 27.55 -127.32 69.28
CA ASN A 373 27.02 -126.00 69.63
C ASN A 373 28.12 -124.92 69.58
N ALA A 374 29.33 -125.23 70.04
CA ALA A 374 30.47 -124.31 69.95
C ALA A 374 30.91 -124.08 68.49
N ALA A 375 30.91 -125.13 67.67
CA ALA A 375 31.16 -125.03 66.24
C ALA A 375 30.08 -124.19 65.53
N LEU A 376 28.80 -124.40 65.87
CA LEU A 376 27.69 -123.61 65.34
C LEU A 376 27.80 -122.13 65.73
N ALA A 377 28.15 -121.82 66.99
CA ALA A 377 28.36 -120.45 67.44
C ALA A 377 29.52 -119.76 66.69
N THR A 378 30.63 -120.48 66.49
CA THR A 378 31.79 -119.97 65.72
C THR A 378 31.41 -119.70 64.26
N GLU A 379 30.60 -120.57 63.67
CA GLU A 379 30.14 -120.42 62.29
C GLU A 379 29.14 -119.27 62.13
N VAL A 380 28.21 -119.12 63.08
CA VAL A 380 27.31 -117.95 63.13
C VAL A 380 28.10 -116.66 63.30
N ASP A 381 29.12 -116.62 64.16
CA ASP A 381 30.00 -115.46 64.32
C ASP A 381 30.85 -115.17 63.06
N ARG A 382 31.26 -116.20 62.31
CA ARG A 382 31.91 -116.04 60.99
C ARG A 382 30.95 -115.37 60.00
N VAL A 383 29.70 -115.82 59.92
CA VAL A 383 28.68 -115.24 59.05
C VAL A 383 28.30 -113.83 59.46
N ILE A 384 28.15 -113.55 60.77
CA ILE A 384 27.90 -112.20 61.29
C ILE A 384 29.04 -111.25 60.92
N ARG A 385 30.31 -111.68 61.04
CA ARG A 385 31.47 -110.89 60.61
C ARG A 385 31.47 -110.65 59.11
N SER A 386 31.15 -111.66 58.31
CA SER A 386 31.02 -111.53 56.86
C SER A 386 29.92 -110.54 56.46
N LEU A 387 28.74 -110.61 57.09
CA LEU A 387 27.63 -109.69 56.84
C LEU A 387 27.91 -108.27 57.33
N ARG A 388 28.64 -108.09 58.44
CA ARG A 388 29.13 -106.77 58.87
C ARG A 388 30.06 -106.17 57.81
N GLY A 389 31.00 -106.96 57.28
CA GLY A 389 31.86 -106.55 56.18
C GLY A 389 31.07 -106.18 54.92
N GLU A 390 30.02 -106.94 54.58
CA GLU A 390 29.14 -106.64 53.45
C GLU A 390 28.35 -105.33 53.67
N VAL A 391 27.82 -105.10 54.87
CA VAL A 391 27.13 -103.85 55.24
C VAL A 391 28.07 -102.65 55.13
N GLU A 392 29.29 -102.75 55.67
CA GLU A 392 30.30 -101.70 55.56
C GLU A 392 30.70 -101.44 54.10
N GLN A 393 30.84 -102.49 53.28
CA GLN A 393 31.11 -102.39 51.85
C GLN A 393 29.98 -101.64 51.12
N GLN A 394 28.71 -101.95 51.38
CA GLN A 394 27.59 -101.27 50.74
C GLN A 394 27.47 -99.80 51.19
N ILE A 395 27.74 -99.49 52.46
CA ILE A 395 27.79 -98.11 52.95
C ILE A 395 28.87 -97.31 52.22
N ALA A 396 30.09 -97.86 52.11
CA ALA A 396 31.18 -97.23 51.37
C ALA A 396 30.82 -97.02 49.89
N LYS A 397 30.16 -98.00 49.26
CA LYS A 397 29.66 -97.89 47.88
C LYS A 397 28.65 -96.75 47.75
N ILE A 398 27.64 -96.67 48.62
CA ILE A 398 26.64 -95.58 48.63
C ILE A 398 27.28 -94.21 48.82
N GLN A 399 28.26 -94.07 49.73
CA GLN A 399 28.97 -92.80 49.93
C GLN A 399 29.79 -92.39 48.71
N SER A 400 30.42 -93.35 48.02
CA SER A 400 31.18 -93.07 46.79
C SER A 400 30.27 -92.66 45.63
N LEU A 401 29.13 -93.36 45.46
CA LEU A 401 28.15 -93.05 44.43
C LEU A 401 27.46 -91.71 44.70
N SER A 402 27.09 -91.43 45.95
CA SER A 402 26.53 -90.13 46.36
C SER A 402 27.50 -88.98 46.07
N ARG A 403 28.80 -89.13 46.40
CA ARG A 403 29.81 -88.10 46.12
C ARG A 403 30.00 -87.86 44.62
N ARG A 404 30.01 -88.93 43.82
CA ARG A 404 30.10 -88.82 42.35
C ARG A 404 28.87 -88.13 41.76
N LEU A 405 27.68 -88.49 42.25
CA LEU A 405 26.43 -87.87 41.83
C LEU A 405 26.39 -86.38 42.19
N GLU A 406 26.82 -86.01 43.38
CA GLU A 406 26.85 -84.60 43.81
C GLU A 406 27.88 -83.76 43.03
N ALA A 407 29.05 -84.35 42.75
CA ALA A 407 30.05 -83.72 41.89
C ALA A 407 29.50 -83.48 40.47
N LEU A 408 28.86 -84.50 39.88
CA LEU A 408 28.25 -84.40 38.54
C LEU A 408 27.07 -83.43 38.52
N ARG A 409 26.30 -83.33 39.62
CA ARG A 409 25.20 -82.37 39.77
C ARG A 409 25.71 -80.93 39.81
N THR A 410 26.78 -80.68 40.55
CA THR A 410 27.43 -79.35 40.62
C THR A 410 27.99 -78.96 39.25
N GLU A 411 28.71 -79.88 38.59
CA GLU A 411 29.23 -79.68 37.24
C GLU A 411 28.11 -79.40 36.21
N SER A 412 27.01 -80.15 36.27
CA SER A 412 25.84 -79.92 35.42
C SER A 412 25.20 -78.55 35.67
N PHE A 413 25.14 -78.09 36.91
CA PHE A 413 24.54 -76.79 37.26
C PHE A 413 25.39 -75.62 36.76
N ASP A 414 26.71 -75.69 36.95
CA ASP A 414 27.65 -74.69 36.46
C ASP A 414 27.64 -74.63 34.92
N SER A 415 27.58 -75.79 34.26
CA SER A 415 27.43 -75.89 32.80
C SER A 415 26.10 -75.29 32.31
N MET A 416 24.98 -75.57 32.98
CA MET A 416 23.68 -74.98 32.64
C MET A 416 23.66 -73.46 32.81
N GLN A 417 24.26 -72.92 33.88
CA GLN A 417 24.34 -71.47 34.08
C GLN A 417 25.20 -70.78 33.00
N ALA A 418 26.33 -71.40 32.65
CA ALA A 418 27.18 -70.92 31.57
C ALA A 418 26.47 -70.96 30.20
N ASP A 419 25.68 -72.01 29.90
CA ASP A 419 24.88 -72.08 28.65
C ASP A 419 23.78 -71.01 28.61
N VAL A 420 23.05 -70.77 29.72
CA VAL A 420 22.05 -69.69 29.79
C VAL A 420 22.69 -68.32 29.52
N ARG A 421 23.85 -68.05 30.14
CA ARG A 421 24.57 -66.80 29.94
C ARG A 421 25.13 -66.67 28.52
N LEU A 422 25.62 -67.77 27.93
CA LEU A 422 26.03 -67.84 26.53
C LEU A 422 24.88 -67.49 25.59
N ARG A 423 23.71 -68.09 25.79
CA ARG A 423 22.53 -67.84 24.96
C ARG A 423 22.04 -66.41 25.07
N GLU A 424 22.13 -65.80 26.25
CA GLU A 424 21.80 -64.39 26.42
C GLU A 424 22.76 -63.49 25.63
N LEU A 425 24.06 -63.71 25.76
CA LEU A 425 25.07 -62.97 24.98
C LEU A 425 24.92 -63.21 23.46
N GLN A 426 24.56 -64.43 23.05
CA GLN A 426 24.25 -64.75 21.65
C GLN A 426 23.03 -63.99 21.14
N ARG A 427 21.93 -63.93 21.89
CA ARG A 427 20.75 -63.14 21.52
C ARG A 427 21.09 -61.66 21.36
N GLN A 428 21.93 -61.11 22.24
CA GLN A 428 22.41 -59.73 22.15
C GLN A 428 23.31 -59.51 20.92
N ALA A 429 24.20 -60.48 20.63
CA ALA A 429 25.03 -60.46 19.42
C ALA A 429 24.20 -60.55 18.13
N ASP A 430 23.16 -61.38 18.10
CA ASP A 430 22.26 -61.52 16.96
C ASP A 430 21.41 -60.25 16.75
N ALA A 431 20.92 -59.64 17.84
CA ALA A 431 20.17 -58.39 17.77
C ALA A 431 21.03 -57.22 17.25
N SER A 432 22.29 -57.14 17.68
CA SER A 432 23.23 -56.13 17.17
C SER A 432 23.63 -56.37 15.71
N ASP A 433 23.81 -57.63 15.28
CA ASP A 433 24.03 -58.00 13.88
C ASP A 433 22.83 -57.63 12.98
N ASP A 434 21.60 -57.90 13.42
CA ASP A 434 20.38 -57.53 12.69
C ASP A 434 20.22 -56.01 12.56
N ASN A 435 20.44 -55.26 13.64
CA ASN A 435 20.43 -53.79 13.62
C ASN A 435 21.46 -53.23 12.62
N TYR A 436 22.67 -53.78 12.61
CA TYR A 436 23.71 -53.42 11.64
C TYR A 436 23.27 -53.73 10.20
N ARG A 437 22.75 -54.93 9.92
CA ARG A 437 22.28 -55.31 8.57
C ARG A 437 21.15 -54.43 8.06
N ARG A 438 20.18 -54.09 8.91
CA ARG A 438 19.10 -53.15 8.57
C ARG A 438 19.66 -51.76 8.26
N ALA A 439 20.61 -51.28 9.05
CA ALA A 439 21.27 -50.00 8.81
C ALA A 439 22.05 -49.99 7.48
N VAL A 440 22.79 -51.06 7.15
CA VAL A 440 23.48 -51.20 5.84
C VAL A 440 22.49 -51.20 4.69
N THR A 441 21.40 -51.96 4.81
CA THR A 441 20.35 -52.03 3.78
C THR A 441 19.74 -50.66 3.57
N ARG A 442 19.46 -49.94 4.65
CA ARG A 442 18.91 -48.57 4.61
C ARG A 442 19.88 -47.58 3.98
N LEU A 443 21.18 -47.69 4.27
CA LEU A 443 22.21 -46.88 3.63
C LEU A 443 22.26 -47.13 2.12
N LYS A 444 22.19 -48.39 1.67
CA LYS A 444 22.15 -48.75 0.25
C LYS A 444 20.89 -48.21 -0.43
N GLU A 445 19.71 -48.34 0.18
CA GLU A 445 18.47 -47.74 -0.32
C GLU A 445 18.62 -46.22 -0.48
N THR A 446 19.15 -45.55 0.53
CA THR A 446 19.35 -44.08 0.51
C THR A 446 20.34 -43.66 -0.58
N GLN A 447 21.42 -44.43 -0.80
CA GLN A 447 22.38 -44.18 -1.88
C GLN A 447 21.77 -44.38 -3.28
N VAL A 448 20.92 -45.39 -3.45
CA VAL A 448 20.21 -45.62 -4.72
C VAL A 448 19.20 -44.50 -4.96
N LEU A 449 18.46 -44.07 -3.94
CA LEU A 449 17.56 -42.91 -4.05
C LEU A 449 18.33 -41.62 -4.34
N GLN A 450 19.51 -41.41 -3.75
CA GLN A 450 20.37 -40.27 -4.07
C GLN A 450 20.77 -40.24 -5.56
N ALA A 451 20.94 -41.40 -6.19
CA ALA A 451 21.23 -41.51 -7.62
C ALA A 451 19.99 -41.27 -8.52
N LEU A 452 18.78 -41.52 -8.00
CA LEU A 452 17.53 -41.45 -8.76
C LEU A 452 16.75 -40.12 -8.56
N GLU A 453 16.80 -39.51 -7.37
CA GLU A 453 15.97 -38.36 -6.96
C GLU A 453 16.61 -36.99 -7.28
N MET A 454 17.45 -36.90 -8.30
CA MET A 454 17.92 -35.60 -8.82
C MET A 454 16.83 -34.83 -9.59
N THR A 455 15.62 -35.38 -9.70
CA THR A 455 14.47 -34.67 -10.27
C THR A 455 13.93 -33.65 -9.28
N PRO A 456 13.85 -32.36 -9.65
CA PRO A 456 13.26 -31.33 -8.80
C PRO A 456 11.76 -31.59 -8.60
N ASP A 457 11.26 -31.33 -7.39
CA ASP A 457 9.82 -31.34 -7.05
C ASP A 457 9.06 -30.14 -7.67
N VAL A 458 9.74 -29.45 -8.58
CA VAL A 458 9.36 -28.19 -9.19
C VAL A 458 9.63 -28.29 -10.68
N ARG A 459 8.61 -28.03 -11.50
CA ARG A 459 8.67 -28.09 -12.96
C ARG A 459 8.30 -26.75 -13.57
N ILE A 460 9.05 -26.31 -14.57
CA ILE A 460 8.67 -25.18 -15.41
C ILE A 460 7.53 -25.61 -16.33
N VAL A 461 6.38 -24.96 -16.22
CA VAL A 461 5.21 -25.19 -17.08
C VAL A 461 5.27 -24.31 -18.33
N SER A 462 5.71 -23.07 -18.16
CA SER A 462 5.96 -22.15 -19.28
C SER A 462 7.16 -21.28 -18.96
N SER A 463 8.13 -21.26 -19.88
CA SER A 463 9.20 -20.26 -19.87
C SER A 463 8.66 -18.87 -20.20
N ALA A 464 9.36 -17.84 -19.73
CA ALA A 464 9.06 -16.47 -20.06
C ALA A 464 9.43 -16.16 -21.52
N ASP A 465 8.44 -15.74 -22.30
CA ASP A 465 8.61 -15.23 -23.66
C ASP A 465 9.01 -13.75 -23.67
N VAL A 466 9.63 -13.30 -24.76
CA VAL A 466 9.96 -11.89 -24.95
C VAL A 466 8.68 -11.08 -25.17
N PRO A 467 8.36 -10.11 -24.30
CA PRO A 467 7.11 -9.36 -24.38
C PRO A 467 7.06 -8.46 -25.62
N VAL A 468 5.93 -8.52 -26.33
CA VAL A 468 5.71 -7.81 -27.61
C VAL A 468 5.36 -6.32 -27.40
N GLY A 469 4.96 -5.94 -26.20
CA GLY A 469 4.59 -4.56 -25.87
C GLY A 469 4.88 -4.21 -24.41
N PRO A 470 4.96 -2.91 -24.09
CA PRO A 470 5.23 -2.45 -22.73
C PRO A 470 4.02 -2.63 -21.81
N VAL A 471 4.31 -2.78 -20.52
CA VAL A 471 3.33 -2.88 -19.44
C VAL A 471 3.07 -1.50 -18.84
N GLY A 472 1.79 -1.12 -18.76
CA GLY A 472 1.33 0.17 -18.24
C GLY A 472 0.26 0.81 -19.13
N PRO A 473 -0.37 1.92 -18.67
CA PRO A 473 -1.31 2.65 -19.51
C PRO A 473 -0.60 3.17 -20.76
N GLY A 474 -1.17 2.92 -21.93
CA GLY A 474 -0.58 3.34 -23.20
C GLY A 474 -0.31 4.85 -23.23
N LYS A 475 0.74 5.27 -23.95
CA LYS A 475 1.14 6.70 -24.05
C LYS A 475 -0.04 7.60 -24.44
N SER A 476 -0.97 7.09 -25.26
CA SER A 476 -2.21 7.79 -25.64
C SER A 476 -3.18 8.00 -24.47
N VAL A 477 -3.33 7.02 -23.57
CA VAL A 477 -4.18 7.13 -22.38
C VAL A 477 -3.60 8.16 -21.41
N LEU A 478 -2.29 8.12 -21.19
CA LEU A 478 -1.62 9.09 -20.32
C LEU A 478 -1.66 10.51 -20.91
N ALA A 479 -1.50 10.65 -22.24
CA ALA A 479 -1.66 11.93 -22.93
C ALA A 479 -3.10 12.46 -22.85
N ALA A 480 -4.11 11.59 -22.97
CA ALA A 480 -5.51 11.98 -22.81
C ALA A 480 -5.80 12.44 -21.38
N LEU A 481 -5.29 11.75 -20.36
CA LEU A 481 -5.41 12.17 -18.96
C LEU A 481 -4.74 13.53 -18.72
N ALA A 482 -3.53 13.73 -19.25
CA ALA A 482 -2.85 15.02 -19.19
C ALA A 482 -3.67 16.14 -19.84
N ALA A 483 -4.34 15.87 -20.98
CA ALA A 483 -5.20 16.84 -21.65
C ALA A 483 -6.38 17.28 -20.76
N VAL A 484 -7.00 16.33 -20.06
CA VAL A 484 -8.11 16.62 -19.13
C VAL A 484 -7.64 17.49 -17.97
N VAL A 485 -6.50 17.15 -17.35
CA VAL A 485 -5.94 17.91 -16.23
C VAL A 485 -5.53 19.32 -16.67
N CYS A 486 -4.80 19.46 -17.79
CA CYS A 486 -4.44 20.76 -18.35
C CYS A 486 -5.67 21.58 -18.76
N GLY A 487 -6.72 20.93 -19.28
CA GLY A 487 -8.00 21.53 -19.61
C GLY A 487 -8.71 22.11 -18.40
N ALA A 488 -8.73 21.38 -17.28
CA ALA A 488 -9.31 21.84 -16.02
C ALA A 488 -8.56 23.07 -15.46
N ILE A 489 -7.23 23.04 -15.45
CA ILE A 489 -6.39 24.16 -15.01
C ILE A 489 -6.63 25.40 -15.89
N ALA A 490 -6.66 25.22 -17.21
CA ALA A 490 -6.93 26.31 -18.16
C ALA A 490 -8.32 26.93 -17.95
N THR A 491 -9.31 26.09 -17.68
CA THR A 491 -10.68 26.50 -17.36
C THR A 491 -10.71 27.30 -16.05
N GLY A 492 -9.99 26.87 -15.02
CA GLY A 492 -9.87 27.60 -13.75
C GLY A 492 -9.27 28.99 -13.94
N ILE A 493 -8.15 29.10 -14.68
CA ILE A 493 -7.50 30.38 -14.98
C ILE A 493 -8.43 31.31 -15.76
N ALA A 494 -9.16 30.78 -16.75
CA ALA A 494 -10.16 31.51 -17.52
C ALA A 494 -11.29 32.08 -16.63
N LEU A 495 -11.81 31.27 -15.69
CA LEU A 495 -12.84 31.71 -14.75
C LEU A 495 -12.33 32.79 -13.80
N VAL A 496 -11.14 32.66 -13.23
CA VAL A 496 -10.53 33.67 -12.33
C VAL A 496 -10.31 34.99 -13.06
N ARG A 497 -9.79 34.94 -14.30
CA ARG A 497 -9.63 36.12 -15.15
C ARG A 497 -10.97 36.80 -15.42
N THR A 498 -12.04 36.03 -15.62
CA THR A 498 -13.38 36.59 -15.84
C THR A 498 -13.96 37.22 -14.57
N ALA A 499 -13.85 36.53 -13.43
CA ALA A 499 -14.33 37.04 -12.14
C ALA A 499 -13.62 38.35 -11.73
N SER A 500 -12.40 38.57 -12.23
CA SER A 500 -11.64 39.80 -12.00
C SER A 500 -12.09 41.00 -12.85
N GLN A 501 -12.94 40.81 -13.86
CA GLN A 501 -13.47 41.88 -14.71
C GLN A 501 -14.71 42.53 -14.06
N ARG A 502 -14.56 43.75 -13.54
CA ARG A 502 -15.62 44.48 -12.80
C ARG A 502 -16.28 45.63 -13.58
N GLY A 503 -15.88 45.89 -14.82
CA GLY A 503 -16.35 47.04 -15.61
C GLY A 503 -17.73 46.86 -16.27
N ILE A 504 -18.30 47.95 -16.78
CA ILE A 504 -19.53 47.94 -17.60
C ILE A 504 -19.15 47.89 -19.09
N TYR A 505 -19.70 46.91 -19.81
CA TYR A 505 -19.28 46.58 -21.18
C TYR A 505 -20.35 46.78 -22.26
N SER A 506 -21.62 46.93 -21.89
CA SER A 506 -22.74 47.01 -22.85
C SER A 506 -23.83 47.96 -22.37
N SER A 507 -24.56 48.56 -23.31
CA SER A 507 -25.76 49.38 -23.05
C SER A 507 -26.85 48.62 -22.29
N HIS A 508 -27.03 47.33 -22.58
CA HIS A 508 -27.99 46.51 -21.82
C HIS A 508 -27.56 46.34 -20.36
N GLN A 509 -26.26 46.31 -20.05
CA GLN A 509 -25.78 46.28 -18.67
C GLN A 509 -26.02 47.60 -17.95
N VAL A 510 -25.93 48.73 -18.65
CA VAL A 510 -26.30 50.04 -18.12
C VAL A 510 -27.77 50.06 -17.73
N GLU A 511 -28.66 49.62 -18.62
CA GLU A 511 -30.11 49.61 -18.34
C GLU A 511 -30.46 48.62 -17.23
N ALA A 512 -29.96 47.39 -17.31
CA ALA A 512 -30.29 46.33 -16.36
C ALA A 512 -29.72 46.57 -14.96
N VAL A 513 -28.53 47.16 -14.85
CA VAL A 513 -27.83 47.27 -13.55
C VAL A 513 -27.88 48.68 -12.97
N LEU A 514 -27.84 49.72 -13.80
CA LEU A 514 -27.91 51.11 -13.34
C LEU A 514 -29.35 51.66 -13.30
N GLY A 515 -30.30 50.98 -13.96
CA GLY A 515 -31.70 51.42 -14.00
C GLY A 515 -31.86 52.80 -14.66
N LEU A 516 -31.05 53.07 -15.68
CA LEU A 516 -31.06 54.31 -16.47
C LEU A 516 -31.08 53.97 -17.96
N PRO A 517 -31.76 54.77 -18.80
CA PRO A 517 -31.71 54.59 -20.25
C PRO A 517 -30.28 54.81 -20.75
N ALA A 518 -29.80 53.92 -21.64
CA ALA A 518 -28.50 54.07 -22.28
C ALA A 518 -28.62 55.04 -23.47
N VAL A 519 -28.37 56.33 -23.21
CA VAL A 519 -28.62 57.42 -24.18
C VAL A 519 -27.65 57.35 -25.35
N GLY A 520 -26.42 56.89 -25.14
CA GLY A 520 -25.47 56.77 -26.25
C GLY A 520 -24.17 56.05 -25.88
N ILE A 521 -23.46 55.64 -26.93
CA ILE A 521 -22.15 55.02 -26.87
C ILE A 521 -21.20 55.94 -27.63
N VAL A 522 -20.21 56.50 -26.94
CA VAL A 522 -19.24 57.44 -27.50
C VAL A 522 -17.89 56.73 -27.64
N PRO A 523 -17.37 56.56 -28.86
CA PRO A 523 -16.12 55.86 -29.08
C PRO A 523 -14.93 56.65 -28.51
N LEU A 524 -13.84 55.94 -28.21
CA LEU A 524 -12.59 56.57 -27.80
C LEU A 524 -12.03 57.41 -28.95
N LEU A 525 -11.85 58.72 -28.70
CA LEU A 525 -11.17 59.61 -29.63
C LEU A 525 -9.71 59.17 -29.77
N GLY A 526 -9.35 58.62 -30.93
CA GLY A 526 -7.98 58.17 -31.21
C GLY A 526 -7.00 59.34 -31.13
N ARG A 527 -5.75 59.09 -30.71
CA ARG A 527 -4.68 60.08 -30.87
C ARG A 527 -4.56 60.40 -32.35
N ILE A 528 -4.85 61.64 -32.73
CA ILE A 528 -4.54 62.15 -34.07
C ILE A 528 -3.03 61.99 -34.22
N LYS A 529 -2.58 61.00 -34.99
CA LYS A 529 -1.18 60.92 -35.39
C LYS A 529 -0.91 62.22 -36.13
N ARG A 530 0.04 63.04 -35.65
CA ARG A 530 0.61 64.18 -36.37
C ARG A 530 1.32 63.65 -37.62
N SER A 531 0.56 63.15 -38.58
CA SER A 531 1.01 62.88 -39.93
C SER A 531 1.09 64.23 -40.62
N ALA A 532 2.24 64.51 -41.20
CA ALA A 532 2.58 65.77 -41.83
C ALA A 532 1.52 66.21 -42.85
N ARG A 533 1.21 67.51 -42.80
CA ARG A 533 0.67 68.33 -43.92
C ARG A 533 -0.57 67.76 -44.64
N SER A 534 -1.75 67.80 -44.02
CA SER A 534 -3.04 67.93 -44.73
C SER A 534 -4.25 68.12 -43.79
N ASP A 535 -4.26 67.50 -42.60
CA ASP A 535 -5.49 67.40 -41.76
C ASP A 535 -5.47 68.21 -40.45
N ALA A 536 -4.50 69.12 -40.29
CA ALA A 536 -4.36 69.93 -39.06
C ALA A 536 -5.55 70.87 -38.77
N ASN A 537 -6.54 70.94 -39.66
CA ASN A 537 -7.68 71.85 -39.58
C ASN A 537 -9.03 71.16 -39.29
N ARG A 538 -9.08 69.84 -39.11
CA ARG A 538 -10.31 69.14 -38.72
C ARG A 538 -10.42 69.08 -37.20
N ASP A 539 -11.17 70.02 -36.65
CA ASP A 539 -11.58 70.00 -35.25
C ASP A 539 -12.44 68.77 -34.97
N PRO A 540 -12.01 67.82 -34.12
CA PRO A 540 -12.78 66.60 -33.83
C PRO A 540 -14.09 66.88 -33.09
N TYR A 541 -14.29 68.11 -32.61
CA TYR A 541 -15.48 68.55 -31.91
C TYR A 541 -16.48 69.29 -32.80
N SER A 542 -16.19 69.51 -34.09
CA SER A 542 -17.11 70.20 -35.02
C SER A 542 -17.84 69.23 -35.95
N ASN A 543 -18.99 69.64 -36.51
CA ASN A 543 -19.76 68.87 -37.50
C ASN A 543 -18.99 68.58 -38.81
N THR A 544 -17.86 69.25 -39.04
CA THR A 544 -16.97 68.98 -40.20
C THR A 544 -16.02 67.79 -39.99
N GLY A 545 -15.92 67.27 -38.77
CA GLY A 545 -15.15 66.09 -38.42
C GLY A 545 -15.89 64.79 -38.75
N GLY A 546 -16.00 64.42 -40.03
CA GLY A 546 -16.70 63.21 -40.48
C GLY A 546 -16.13 61.88 -39.95
N GLY A 547 -16.47 61.52 -38.70
CA GLY A 547 -15.99 60.30 -38.04
C GLY A 547 -16.98 59.73 -37.02
N GLU A 548 -16.72 58.50 -36.57
CA GLU A 548 -17.60 57.73 -35.66
C GLU A 548 -17.94 58.46 -34.35
N PHE A 549 -17.03 59.31 -33.86
CA PHE A 549 -17.26 60.14 -32.67
C PHE A 549 -18.31 61.22 -32.90
N ALA A 550 -18.23 61.95 -34.02
CA ALA A 550 -19.18 63.01 -34.36
C ALA A 550 -20.60 62.45 -34.50
N GLU A 551 -20.74 61.33 -35.21
CA GLU A 551 -22.01 60.62 -35.37
C GLU A 551 -22.57 60.11 -34.02
N ALA A 552 -21.71 59.61 -33.13
CA ALA A 552 -22.13 59.18 -31.80
C ALA A 552 -22.68 60.34 -30.94
N VAL A 553 -22.06 61.53 -31.04
CA VAL A 553 -22.54 62.72 -30.32
C VAL A 553 -23.81 63.29 -30.98
N TRP A 554 -23.94 63.25 -32.31
CA TRP A 554 -25.19 63.59 -32.99
C TRP A 554 -26.36 62.72 -32.54
N ARG A 555 -26.15 61.40 -32.43
CA ARG A 555 -27.16 60.47 -31.91
C ARG A 555 -27.54 60.79 -30.46
N LEU A 556 -26.58 61.22 -29.66
CA LEU A 556 -26.82 61.69 -28.29
C LEU A 556 -27.69 62.95 -28.29
N CYS A 557 -27.36 63.96 -29.12
CA CYS A 557 -28.17 65.18 -29.26
C CYS A 557 -29.63 64.87 -29.69
N ALA A 558 -29.79 63.96 -30.65
CA ALA A 558 -31.10 63.52 -31.13
C ALA A 558 -31.91 62.78 -30.07
N ARG A 559 -31.30 61.79 -29.38
CA ARG A 559 -31.98 61.01 -28.31
C ARG A 559 -32.34 61.84 -27.08
N LEU A 560 -31.56 62.88 -26.78
CA LEU A 560 -31.87 63.83 -25.72
C LEU A 560 -32.95 64.85 -26.14
N HIS A 561 -33.49 64.79 -27.37
CA HIS A 561 -34.43 65.77 -27.92
C HIS A 561 -33.91 67.22 -27.88
N LEU A 562 -32.57 67.38 -27.88
CA LEU A 562 -31.92 68.68 -27.88
C LEU A 562 -31.84 69.28 -29.29
N VAL A 563 -32.04 68.49 -30.34
CA VAL A 563 -32.18 68.96 -31.73
C VAL A 563 -33.66 69.19 -32.02
N ARG A 564 -34.09 70.45 -32.19
CA ARG A 564 -35.46 70.80 -32.59
C ARG A 564 -35.45 71.15 -34.08
N THR A 565 -36.20 70.42 -34.90
CA THR A 565 -36.34 70.67 -36.34
C THR A 565 -37.77 71.12 -36.64
N GLY A 566 -38.06 72.40 -36.40
CA GLY A 566 -39.29 73.05 -36.86
C GLY A 566 -40.43 73.19 -35.83
N ALA A 567 -41.06 74.36 -35.87
CA ALA A 567 -42.31 74.85 -35.26
C ALA A 567 -43.08 73.93 -34.30
N GLU A 568 -42.82 74.06 -32.99
CA GLU A 568 -43.79 73.77 -31.93
C GLU A 568 -44.23 75.07 -31.23
N PRO A 569 -45.43 75.11 -30.63
CA PRO A 569 -45.98 76.31 -30.00
C PRO A 569 -45.09 76.81 -28.86
N ALA A 570 -44.95 78.13 -28.77
CA ALA A 570 -44.12 78.87 -27.82
C ALA A 570 -44.58 78.80 -26.35
N THR A 571 -44.78 77.60 -25.78
CA THR A 571 -45.27 77.42 -24.40
C THR A 571 -44.20 76.98 -23.39
N VAL A 572 -42.98 76.64 -23.82
CA VAL A 572 -41.84 76.42 -22.89
C VAL A 572 -40.89 77.61 -23.01
N LYS A 573 -41.12 78.64 -22.19
CA LYS A 573 -40.21 79.78 -22.04
C LYS A 573 -38.99 79.34 -21.20
N GLY A 574 -37.83 79.26 -21.84
CA GLY A 574 -36.52 79.05 -21.19
C GLY A 574 -35.62 78.08 -21.94
N GLY A 575 -34.33 78.41 -22.04
CA GLY A 575 -33.28 77.51 -22.49
C GLY A 575 -33.05 76.37 -21.50
N GLU A 576 -32.65 75.20 -22.02
CA GLU A 576 -32.53 73.99 -21.20
C GLU A 576 -31.15 73.88 -20.55
N VAL A 577 -31.09 73.63 -19.24
CA VAL A 577 -29.83 73.42 -18.50
C VAL A 577 -29.48 71.93 -18.46
N VAL A 578 -28.41 71.55 -19.19
CA VAL A 578 -27.91 70.18 -19.28
C VAL A 578 -26.59 70.05 -18.55
N MET A 579 -26.57 69.23 -17.50
CA MET A 579 -25.38 68.98 -16.69
C MET A 579 -24.72 67.65 -17.06
N LEU A 580 -23.40 67.64 -17.27
CA LEU A 580 -22.63 66.42 -17.44
C LEU A 580 -21.86 66.09 -16.17
N THR A 581 -22.04 64.87 -15.66
CA THR A 581 -21.29 64.38 -14.49
C THR A 581 -20.95 62.90 -14.61
N SER A 582 -20.16 62.38 -13.68
CA SER A 582 -19.66 60.99 -13.70
C SER A 582 -19.25 60.55 -12.30
N SER A 583 -18.99 59.26 -12.09
CA SER A 583 -18.60 58.73 -10.78
C SER A 583 -17.18 59.14 -10.39
N VAL A 584 -16.23 59.03 -11.32
CA VAL A 584 -14.80 59.21 -11.06
C VAL A 584 -14.12 60.13 -12.11
N ALA A 585 -12.91 60.59 -11.79
CA ALA A 585 -12.14 61.42 -12.73
C ALA A 585 -11.75 60.66 -14.01
N GLY A 586 -11.68 61.36 -15.14
CA GLY A 586 -11.17 60.77 -16.39
C GLY A 586 -12.17 59.91 -17.18
N GLU A 587 -13.48 60.07 -16.95
CA GLU A 587 -14.54 59.40 -17.71
C GLU A 587 -14.99 60.16 -18.97
N GLY A 588 -14.32 61.27 -19.35
CA GLY A 588 -14.60 61.98 -20.61
C GLY A 588 -15.75 62.98 -20.56
N LYS A 589 -16.18 63.42 -19.37
CA LYS A 589 -17.22 64.46 -19.16
C LYS A 589 -16.96 65.73 -19.97
N THR A 590 -15.85 66.42 -19.73
CA THR A 590 -15.45 67.65 -20.43
C THR A 590 -15.42 67.44 -21.95
N THR A 591 -14.80 66.36 -22.42
CA THR A 591 -14.73 66.03 -23.86
C THR A 591 -16.13 65.90 -24.47
N LEU A 592 -17.05 65.24 -23.75
CA LEU A 592 -18.43 65.08 -24.20
C LEU A 592 -19.22 66.38 -24.10
N ALA A 593 -19.03 67.17 -23.04
CA ALA A 593 -19.71 68.45 -22.84
C ALA A 593 -19.40 69.41 -24.00
N VAL A 594 -18.12 69.49 -24.35
CA VAL A 594 -17.61 70.32 -25.44
C VAL A 594 -18.13 69.87 -26.79
N ALA A 595 -18.05 68.57 -27.07
CA ALA A 595 -18.59 68.02 -28.30
C ALA A 595 -20.08 68.33 -28.39
N LEU A 596 -20.85 68.00 -27.34
CA LEU A 596 -22.29 68.24 -27.27
C LEU A 596 -22.62 69.71 -27.54
N SER A 597 -21.91 70.65 -26.90
CA SER A 597 -22.12 72.08 -27.12
C SER A 597 -21.86 72.51 -28.57
N ALA A 598 -20.76 72.04 -29.16
CA ALA A 598 -20.40 72.38 -30.54
C ALA A 598 -21.41 71.81 -31.55
N PHE A 599 -21.83 70.55 -31.41
CA PHE A 599 -22.84 69.95 -32.28
C PHE A 599 -24.20 70.65 -32.15
N LEU A 600 -24.58 71.08 -30.95
CA LEU A 600 -25.82 71.85 -30.75
C LEU A 600 -25.71 73.25 -31.36
N ALA A 601 -24.58 73.93 -31.24
CA ALA A 601 -24.36 75.22 -31.90
C ALA A 601 -24.42 75.10 -33.44
N ASP A 602 -23.92 74.00 -34.00
CA ASP A 602 -24.01 73.70 -35.43
C ASP A 602 -25.47 73.51 -35.93
N THR A 603 -26.43 73.19 -35.04
CA THR A 603 -27.87 73.18 -35.38
C THR A 603 -28.50 74.58 -35.47
N GLY A 604 -27.72 75.65 -35.24
CA GLY A 604 -28.21 77.03 -35.20
C GLY A 604 -28.73 77.47 -33.82
N ARG A 605 -28.58 76.64 -32.79
CA ARG A 605 -28.94 77.01 -31.41
C ARG A 605 -27.88 77.90 -30.78
N ARG A 606 -28.32 78.82 -29.92
CA ARG A 606 -27.44 79.59 -29.05
C ARG A 606 -27.06 78.70 -27.86
N VAL A 607 -25.80 78.31 -27.78
CA VAL A 607 -25.31 77.39 -26.74
C VAL A 607 -24.21 78.05 -25.93
N VAL A 608 -24.30 77.90 -24.60
CA VAL A 608 -23.23 78.28 -23.67
C VAL A 608 -22.74 77.05 -22.92
N ILE A 609 -21.42 76.86 -22.82
CA ILE A 609 -20.79 75.88 -21.93
C ILE A 609 -20.20 76.60 -20.73
N VAL A 610 -20.49 76.10 -19.54
CA VAL A 610 -20.01 76.64 -18.26
C VAL A 610 -19.12 75.59 -17.61
N ASP A 611 -17.85 75.92 -17.39
CA ASP A 611 -16.89 75.08 -16.68
C ASP A 611 -17.09 75.24 -15.18
N CYS A 612 -17.84 74.33 -14.57
CA CYS A 612 -18.08 74.30 -13.13
C CYS A 612 -17.04 73.45 -12.38
N ASP A 613 -16.01 72.91 -13.05
CA ASP A 613 -14.89 72.22 -12.40
C ASP A 613 -13.75 73.20 -12.11
N THR A 614 -13.90 73.95 -11.02
CA THR A 614 -12.88 74.89 -10.52
C THR A 614 -11.62 74.21 -9.98
N ARG A 615 -11.67 72.89 -9.76
CA ARG A 615 -10.57 72.11 -9.19
C ARG A 615 -9.63 71.60 -10.27
N ARG A 616 -10.17 71.16 -11.41
CA ARG A 616 -9.41 70.70 -12.57
C ARG A 616 -9.97 71.29 -13.86
N PRO A 617 -9.93 72.63 -14.02
CA PRO A 617 -10.53 73.30 -15.16
C PRO A 617 -9.86 72.83 -16.46
N ALA A 618 -10.68 72.51 -17.44
CA ALA A 618 -10.24 71.90 -18.68
C ALA A 618 -10.88 72.53 -19.92
N VAL A 619 -12.00 73.24 -19.78
CA VAL A 619 -12.72 73.87 -20.90
C VAL A 619 -11.91 75.05 -21.49
N HIS A 620 -11.19 75.82 -20.68
CA HIS A 620 -10.37 76.95 -21.16
C HIS A 620 -9.31 76.54 -22.19
N ARG A 621 -8.84 75.28 -22.17
CA ARG A 621 -7.84 74.76 -23.12
C ARG A 621 -8.38 74.70 -24.55
N LEU A 622 -9.70 74.71 -24.72
CA LEU A 622 -10.38 74.68 -26.01
C LEU A 622 -10.31 76.03 -26.72
N LEU A 623 -10.23 77.11 -25.95
CA LEU A 623 -10.04 78.48 -26.42
C LEU A 623 -8.57 78.77 -26.80
N GLY A 624 -7.69 77.76 -26.76
CA GLY A 624 -6.26 77.90 -27.08
C GLY A 624 -5.42 78.53 -25.97
N GLY A 625 -6.00 78.86 -24.82
CA GLY A 625 -5.31 79.44 -23.67
C GLY A 625 -4.58 78.42 -22.79
N THR A 626 -3.44 78.79 -22.22
CA THR A 626 -2.66 77.97 -21.27
C THR A 626 -3.08 78.16 -19.80
N ARG A 627 -3.83 79.21 -19.49
CA ARG A 627 -4.39 79.51 -18.16
C ARG A 627 -5.88 79.88 -18.28
N PRO A 628 -6.71 79.58 -17.27
CA PRO A 628 -8.10 80.02 -17.27
C PRO A 628 -8.18 81.55 -17.19
N PRO A 629 -8.88 82.22 -18.12
CA PRO A 629 -9.19 83.64 -18.01
C PRO A 629 -10.21 83.88 -16.87
N LYS A 630 -10.61 85.15 -16.64
CA LYS A 630 -11.74 85.46 -15.75
C LYS A 630 -12.96 84.63 -16.15
N GLY A 631 -13.65 84.05 -15.16
CA GLY A 631 -14.68 83.05 -15.40
C GLY A 631 -15.77 83.01 -14.34
N LEU A 632 -16.34 81.82 -14.14
CA LEU A 632 -17.50 81.58 -13.28
C LEU A 632 -17.26 82.04 -11.83
N THR A 633 -16.11 81.72 -11.25
CA THR A 633 -15.79 82.11 -9.88
C THR A 633 -15.67 83.63 -9.73
N ASP A 634 -14.98 84.29 -10.66
CA ASP A 634 -14.85 85.75 -10.69
C ASP A 634 -16.22 86.45 -10.83
N LEU A 635 -17.14 85.87 -11.62
CA LEU A 635 -18.50 86.37 -11.78
C LEU A 635 -19.34 86.21 -10.49
N LEU A 636 -19.27 85.03 -9.86
CA LEU A 636 -20.06 84.73 -8.65
C LEU A 636 -19.57 85.50 -7.41
N GLU A 637 -18.30 85.91 -7.38
CA GLU A 637 -17.73 86.77 -6.35
C GLU A 637 -17.98 88.27 -6.61
N GLY A 638 -18.45 88.65 -7.82
CA GLY A 638 -18.72 90.03 -8.21
C GLY A 638 -17.52 90.80 -8.78
N ASP A 639 -16.41 90.11 -9.05
CA ASP A 639 -15.15 90.67 -9.57
C ASP A 639 -15.15 90.87 -11.11
N ALA A 640 -16.22 90.43 -11.79
CA ALA A 640 -16.45 90.55 -13.22
C ALA A 640 -17.95 90.59 -13.54
N THR A 641 -18.33 91.17 -14.68
CA THR A 641 -19.71 91.11 -15.21
C THR A 641 -19.89 89.95 -16.18
N LEU A 642 -21.14 89.55 -16.45
CA LEU A 642 -21.45 88.43 -17.35
C LEU A 642 -20.84 88.63 -18.74
N ASP A 643 -20.95 89.82 -19.30
CA ASP A 643 -20.40 90.13 -20.64
C ASP A 643 -18.86 90.14 -20.68
N GLN A 644 -18.19 90.25 -19.52
CA GLN A 644 -16.71 90.16 -19.44
C GLN A 644 -16.20 88.73 -19.36
N VAL A 645 -17.01 87.78 -18.85
CA VAL A 645 -16.60 86.38 -18.66
C VAL A 645 -17.07 85.45 -19.79
N VAL A 646 -18.11 85.86 -20.53
CA VAL A 646 -18.59 85.13 -21.70
C VAL A 646 -17.63 85.36 -22.86
N GLN A 647 -17.00 84.28 -23.33
CA GLN A 647 -16.11 84.28 -24.49
C GLN A 647 -16.72 83.43 -25.60
N VAL A 648 -16.60 83.82 -26.86
CA VAL A 648 -17.13 83.03 -27.98
C VAL A 648 -15.98 82.24 -28.62
N ASP A 649 -16.16 80.94 -28.75
CA ASP A 649 -15.29 80.10 -29.57
C ASP A 649 -15.75 80.20 -31.03
N ASP A 650 -15.11 81.08 -31.79
CA ASP A 650 -15.46 81.32 -33.21
C ASP A 650 -15.39 80.08 -34.09
N ARG A 651 -14.55 79.08 -33.74
CA ARG A 651 -14.42 77.84 -34.52
C ARG A 651 -15.65 76.95 -34.39
N ARG A 652 -16.29 76.98 -33.21
CA ARG A 652 -17.42 76.10 -32.84
C ARG A 652 -18.74 76.83 -32.66
N ARG A 653 -18.72 78.18 -32.71
CA ARG A 653 -19.86 79.08 -32.44
C ARG A 653 -20.53 78.84 -31.08
N VAL A 654 -19.73 78.48 -30.08
CA VAL A 654 -20.18 78.19 -28.72
C VAL A 654 -19.73 79.32 -27.80
N ALA A 655 -20.64 79.83 -26.96
CA ALA A 655 -20.26 80.71 -25.85
C ALA A 655 -19.64 79.87 -24.72
N VAL A 656 -18.57 80.35 -24.11
CA VAL A 656 -17.77 79.64 -23.12
C VAL A 656 -17.61 80.53 -21.90
N ILE A 657 -18.05 80.03 -20.75
CA ILE A 657 -17.72 80.58 -19.44
C ILE A 657 -16.73 79.62 -18.80
N THR A 658 -15.47 80.04 -18.70
CA THR A 658 -14.43 79.23 -18.06
C THR A 658 -14.60 79.21 -16.53
N ALA A 659 -13.91 78.32 -15.82
CA ALA A 659 -14.10 78.20 -14.37
C ALA A 659 -13.67 79.45 -13.59
N GLY A 660 -12.73 80.24 -14.14
CA GLY A 660 -12.15 81.40 -13.48
C GLY A 660 -11.01 81.05 -12.54
N ARG A 661 -10.74 81.94 -11.59
CA ARG A 661 -9.72 81.71 -10.55
C ARG A 661 -10.08 80.55 -9.62
N PRO A 662 -9.11 79.73 -9.17
CA PRO A 662 -9.39 78.68 -8.20
C PRO A 662 -9.78 79.31 -6.85
N VAL A 663 -10.85 78.80 -6.25
CA VAL A 663 -11.38 79.24 -4.95
C VAL A 663 -11.34 78.09 -3.95
N GLU A 664 -11.14 78.40 -2.66
CA GLU A 664 -11.02 77.35 -1.62
C GLU A 664 -12.33 76.59 -1.39
N ARG A 665 -13.48 77.26 -1.47
CA ARG A 665 -14.81 76.69 -1.20
C ARG A 665 -15.80 76.93 -2.36
N PRO A 666 -15.64 76.23 -3.51
CA PRO A 666 -16.56 76.36 -4.64
C PRO A 666 -18.02 76.05 -4.30
N GLN A 667 -18.26 75.18 -3.30
CA GLN A 667 -19.60 74.77 -2.86
C GLN A 667 -20.49 75.95 -2.48
N ILE A 668 -19.93 76.95 -1.81
CA ILE A 668 -20.67 78.12 -1.31
C ILE A 668 -21.13 78.98 -2.49
N LEU A 669 -20.24 79.16 -3.48
CA LEU A 669 -20.55 79.93 -4.68
C LEU A 669 -21.62 79.22 -5.53
N PHE A 670 -21.50 77.91 -5.71
CA PHE A 670 -22.47 77.12 -6.50
C PHE A 670 -23.86 77.03 -5.85
N GLY A 671 -23.94 77.05 -4.52
CA GLY A 671 -25.21 77.10 -3.78
C GLY A 671 -25.79 78.51 -3.57
N SER A 672 -25.12 79.55 -4.09
CA SER A 672 -25.52 80.94 -3.85
C SER A 672 -26.73 81.37 -4.71
N LYS A 673 -27.42 82.43 -4.28
CA LYS A 673 -28.45 83.09 -5.11
C LYS A 673 -27.87 83.63 -6.42
N ALA A 674 -26.60 84.02 -6.44
CA ALA A 674 -25.92 84.51 -7.63
C ALA A 674 -25.82 83.41 -8.71
N MET A 675 -25.55 82.15 -8.33
CA MET A 675 -25.53 81.02 -9.27
C MET A 675 -26.91 80.72 -9.84
N LEU A 676 -27.96 80.78 -9.01
CA LEU A 676 -29.34 80.65 -9.47
C LEU A 676 -29.71 81.74 -10.46
N SER A 677 -29.46 83.00 -10.11
CA SER A 677 -29.72 84.15 -11.00
C SER A 677 -28.94 84.04 -12.31
N LEU A 678 -27.68 83.58 -12.26
CA LEU A 678 -26.86 83.33 -13.43
C LEU A 678 -27.47 82.27 -14.35
N LEU A 679 -27.89 81.12 -13.80
CA LEU A 679 -28.50 80.06 -14.62
C LEU A 679 -29.82 80.52 -15.24
N VAL A 680 -30.62 81.31 -14.53
CA VAL A 680 -31.83 81.93 -15.08
C VAL A 680 -31.48 82.89 -16.22
N GLU A 681 -30.55 83.81 -16.00
CA GLU A 681 -30.10 84.76 -17.03
C GLU A 681 -29.50 84.05 -18.27
N LEU A 682 -28.72 82.99 -18.07
CA LEU A 682 -28.19 82.18 -19.17
C LEU A 682 -29.30 81.42 -19.91
N SER A 683 -30.31 80.91 -19.21
CA SER A 683 -31.46 80.24 -19.83
C SER A 683 -32.33 81.19 -20.65
N GLU A 684 -32.31 82.49 -20.36
CA GLU A 684 -33.01 83.50 -21.16
C GLU A 684 -32.21 83.88 -22.42
N ARG A 685 -30.87 83.95 -22.30
CA ARG A 685 -29.96 84.35 -23.39
C ARG A 685 -29.64 83.22 -24.36
N TYR A 686 -29.59 81.98 -23.90
CA TYR A 686 -29.16 80.81 -24.67
C TYR A 686 -30.25 79.74 -24.70
N ASP A 687 -30.33 78.98 -25.79
CA ASP A 687 -31.33 77.92 -25.96
C ASP A 687 -30.92 76.64 -25.21
N VAL A 688 -29.61 76.44 -24.97
CA VAL A 688 -29.05 75.35 -24.18
C VAL A 688 -27.86 75.84 -23.35
N VAL A 689 -27.88 75.54 -22.05
CA VAL A 689 -26.79 75.82 -21.10
C VAL A 689 -26.17 74.48 -20.70
N VAL A 690 -24.91 74.24 -21.05
CA VAL A 690 -24.20 72.99 -20.74
C VAL A 690 -23.27 73.20 -19.54
N LEU A 691 -23.46 72.46 -18.46
CA LEU A 691 -22.62 72.52 -17.26
C LEU A 691 -21.61 71.36 -17.26
N ASP A 692 -20.31 71.64 -17.35
CA ASP A 692 -19.25 70.65 -17.11
C ASP A 692 -18.92 70.62 -15.62
N THR A 693 -19.09 69.47 -14.97
CA THR A 693 -18.97 69.35 -13.51
C THR A 693 -17.94 68.31 -13.09
N PRO A 694 -17.36 68.45 -11.87
CA PRO A 694 -16.46 67.43 -11.34
C PRO A 694 -17.20 66.11 -11.05
N PRO A 695 -16.48 64.99 -10.83
CA PRO A 695 -17.12 63.70 -10.55
C PRO A 695 -17.82 63.68 -9.19
N VAL A 696 -19.02 63.08 -9.12
CA VAL A 696 -19.89 63.09 -7.93
C VAL A 696 -19.32 62.35 -6.72
N LEU A 697 -18.53 61.29 -6.93
CA LEU A 697 -17.90 60.58 -5.80
C LEU A 697 -16.62 61.27 -5.32
N SER A 698 -16.11 62.24 -6.08
CA SER A 698 -14.88 62.96 -5.71
C SER A 698 -15.19 64.18 -4.84
N VAL A 699 -16.24 64.94 -5.19
CA VAL A 699 -16.56 66.22 -4.55
C VAL A 699 -18.06 66.52 -4.61
N SER A 700 -18.56 67.33 -3.66
CA SER A 700 -19.98 67.69 -3.53
C SER A 700 -20.45 68.75 -4.55
N ASP A 701 -19.54 69.40 -5.26
CA ASP A 701 -19.84 70.51 -6.17
C ASP A 701 -20.91 70.12 -7.21
N ALA A 702 -20.79 68.93 -7.82
CA ALA A 702 -21.76 68.40 -8.76
C ALA A 702 -23.12 68.06 -8.12
N LEU A 703 -23.15 67.66 -6.84
CA LEU A 703 -24.39 67.36 -6.12
C LEU A 703 -25.19 68.64 -5.81
N ILE A 704 -24.52 69.79 -5.66
CA ILE A 704 -25.17 71.08 -5.44
C ILE A 704 -25.79 71.60 -6.74
N LEU A 705 -25.13 71.35 -7.88
CA LEU A 705 -25.62 71.79 -9.20
C LEU A 705 -26.67 70.86 -9.80
N ALA A 706 -26.68 69.57 -9.42
CA ALA A 706 -27.60 68.57 -9.97
C ALA A 706 -29.10 68.91 -9.88
N PRO A 707 -29.62 69.53 -8.79
CA PRO A 707 -31.02 69.92 -8.69
C PRO A 707 -31.35 71.18 -9.50
N LEU A 708 -30.33 71.96 -9.88
CA LEU A 708 -30.46 73.19 -10.67
C LEU A 708 -30.49 72.92 -12.17
N ALA A 709 -30.10 71.71 -12.59
CA ALA A 709 -30.12 71.28 -13.98
C ALA A 709 -31.46 70.64 -14.34
N ASP A 710 -31.97 70.94 -15.53
CA ASP A 710 -33.18 70.31 -16.07
C ASP A 710 -32.94 68.83 -16.40
N ARG A 711 -31.73 68.52 -16.90
CA ARG A 711 -31.29 67.15 -17.20
C ARG A 711 -29.83 66.92 -16.82
N VAL A 712 -29.57 65.82 -16.11
CA VAL A 712 -28.23 65.33 -15.80
C VAL A 712 -27.89 64.16 -16.72
N LEU A 713 -26.82 64.30 -17.49
CA LEU A 713 -26.25 63.24 -18.32
C LEU A 713 -25.11 62.56 -17.57
N TYR A 714 -25.28 61.27 -17.29
CA TYR A 714 -24.33 60.51 -16.48
C TYR A 714 -23.32 59.76 -17.34
N VAL A 715 -22.08 60.21 -17.34
CA VAL A 715 -21.01 59.63 -18.17
C VAL A 715 -20.35 58.46 -17.44
N VAL A 716 -20.21 57.31 -18.09
CA VAL A 716 -19.60 56.11 -17.52
C VAL A 716 -18.53 55.58 -18.47
N ARG A 717 -17.31 55.39 -17.99
CA ARG A 717 -16.22 54.89 -18.84
C ARG A 717 -16.34 53.38 -19.10
N TRP A 718 -16.38 53.02 -20.38
CA TRP A 718 -16.47 51.64 -20.84
C TRP A 718 -15.32 50.75 -20.33
N ALA A 719 -15.64 49.53 -19.91
CA ALA A 719 -14.74 48.49 -19.41
C ALA A 719 -13.88 48.83 -18.17
N ARG A 720 -13.92 50.08 -17.67
CA ARG A 720 -13.10 50.53 -16.54
C ARG A 720 -13.90 50.91 -15.32
N THR A 721 -15.03 51.60 -15.48
CA THR A 721 -15.81 52.02 -14.33
C THR A 721 -16.54 50.82 -13.75
N ALA A 722 -16.25 50.52 -12.48
CA ALA A 722 -16.90 49.43 -11.78
C ALA A 722 -18.38 49.73 -11.59
N THR A 723 -19.23 48.73 -11.79
CA THR A 723 -20.68 48.86 -11.67
C THR A 723 -21.10 49.43 -10.31
N SER A 724 -20.44 49.01 -9.23
CA SER A 724 -20.70 49.52 -7.88
C SER A 724 -20.43 51.03 -7.74
N LEU A 725 -19.39 51.55 -8.39
CA LEU A 725 -19.06 52.98 -8.37
C LEU A 725 -20.09 53.79 -9.17
N ALA A 726 -20.47 53.29 -10.35
CA ALA A 726 -21.51 53.90 -11.18
C ALA A 726 -22.84 53.99 -10.42
N SER A 727 -23.29 52.88 -9.83
CA SER A 727 -24.51 52.83 -9.02
C SER A 727 -24.45 53.76 -7.80
N ALA A 728 -23.31 53.83 -7.10
CA ALA A 728 -23.14 54.71 -5.95
C ALA A 728 -23.26 56.19 -6.32
N GLY A 729 -22.64 56.61 -7.42
CA GLY A 729 -22.71 58.01 -7.86
C GLY A 729 -24.10 58.39 -8.40
N ILE A 730 -24.77 57.50 -9.13
CA ILE A 730 -26.17 57.69 -9.55
C ILE A 730 -27.09 57.84 -8.33
N LYS A 731 -26.88 57.02 -7.29
CA LYS A 731 -27.64 57.10 -6.05
C LYS A 731 -27.48 58.46 -5.38
N GLN A 732 -26.26 58.99 -5.28
CA GLN A 732 -26.02 60.32 -4.71
C GLN A 732 -26.71 61.44 -5.49
N VAL A 733 -26.65 61.42 -6.82
CA VAL A 733 -27.33 62.42 -7.67
C VAL A 733 -28.84 62.36 -7.51
N ARG A 734 -29.43 61.16 -7.48
CA ARG A 734 -30.88 60.99 -7.24
C ARG A 734 -31.29 61.45 -5.84
N GLN A 735 -30.46 61.20 -4.82
CA GLN A 735 -30.75 61.59 -3.43
C GLN A 735 -30.86 63.09 -3.22
N VAL A 736 -30.09 63.89 -3.96
CA VAL A 736 -30.17 65.36 -3.90
C VAL A 736 -31.28 65.93 -4.81
N GLY A 737 -32.03 65.10 -5.52
CA GLY A 737 -33.10 65.53 -6.42
C GLY A 737 -32.67 65.80 -7.87
N GLY A 738 -31.47 65.39 -8.26
CA GLY A 738 -30.98 65.54 -9.63
C GLY A 738 -31.76 64.68 -10.64
N ARG A 739 -32.17 65.30 -11.75
CA ARG A 739 -32.97 64.65 -12.81
C ARG A 739 -32.08 63.97 -13.84
N ILE A 740 -31.75 62.69 -13.64
CA ILE A 740 -30.88 61.96 -14.56
C ILE A 740 -31.63 61.59 -15.84
N GLY A 741 -31.28 62.24 -16.95
CA GLY A 741 -31.86 62.00 -18.29
C GLY A 741 -31.36 60.72 -18.95
N GLY A 742 -30.23 60.18 -18.48
CA GLY A 742 -29.74 58.85 -18.81
C GLY A 742 -28.22 58.75 -18.73
N ALA A 743 -27.69 57.58 -19.10
CA ALA A 743 -26.26 57.30 -19.02
C ALA A 743 -25.60 57.18 -20.41
N VAL A 744 -24.36 57.65 -20.52
CA VAL A 744 -23.54 57.58 -21.73
C VAL A 744 -22.31 56.74 -21.46
N LEU A 745 -22.12 55.69 -22.27
CA LEU A 745 -20.89 54.90 -22.25
C LEU A 745 -19.82 55.63 -23.05
N SER A 746 -18.81 56.15 -22.38
CA SER A 746 -17.72 56.90 -23.01
C SER A 746 -16.49 56.04 -23.24
N MET A 747 -15.63 56.50 -24.16
CA MET A 747 -14.33 55.88 -24.48
C MET A 747 -14.43 54.42 -24.92
N VAL A 748 -15.48 54.10 -25.68
CA VAL A 748 -15.74 52.73 -26.12
C VAL A 748 -14.78 52.37 -27.25
N ASN A 749 -14.14 51.20 -27.15
CA ASN A 749 -13.39 50.66 -28.28
C ASN A 749 -14.36 49.97 -29.23
N ALA A 750 -14.64 50.59 -30.39
CA ALA A 750 -15.62 50.10 -31.36
C ALA A 750 -15.38 48.64 -31.79
N ARG A 751 -14.12 48.22 -31.94
CA ARG A 751 -13.76 46.84 -32.32
C ARG A 751 -14.10 45.83 -31.23
N ASP A 752 -13.81 46.18 -29.98
CA ASP A 752 -14.03 45.27 -28.84
C ASP A 752 -15.50 45.25 -28.43
N HIS A 753 -16.19 46.40 -28.51
CA HIS A 753 -17.61 46.52 -28.22
C HIS A 753 -18.46 45.67 -29.16
N ALA A 754 -18.19 45.70 -30.48
CA ALA A 754 -18.89 44.87 -31.46
C ALA A 754 -18.78 43.37 -31.14
N ASN A 755 -17.62 42.92 -30.66
CA ASN A 755 -17.38 41.53 -30.26
C ASN A 755 -18.08 41.13 -28.95
N LEU A 756 -18.37 42.10 -28.07
CA LEU A 756 -18.95 41.89 -26.74
C LEU A 756 -20.49 41.96 -26.77
N GLU A 757 -21.07 42.78 -27.64
CA GLU A 757 -22.51 42.94 -27.82
C GLU A 757 -23.10 41.86 -28.73
N TYR A 758 -22.40 41.50 -29.81
CA TYR A 758 -22.77 40.40 -30.69
C TYR A 758 -21.77 39.26 -30.52
N GLY A 759 -22.22 38.17 -29.89
CA GLY A 759 -21.42 36.96 -29.78
C GLY A 759 -20.97 36.48 -31.16
N ALA A 760 -19.70 36.72 -31.49
CA ALA A 760 -18.95 36.33 -32.68
C ALA A 760 -19.08 37.22 -33.95
N ARG A 761 -17.89 37.70 -34.39
CA ARG A 761 -17.48 38.39 -35.62
C ARG A 761 -18.11 39.78 -35.88
N PRO A 762 -17.28 40.85 -36.01
CA PRO A 762 -17.76 42.06 -36.67
C PRO A 762 -18.07 41.72 -38.14
N PRO A 763 -19.09 42.33 -38.77
CA PRO A 763 -19.16 42.31 -40.22
C PRO A 763 -17.87 42.95 -40.72
N SER A 764 -17.02 42.12 -41.32
CA SER A 764 -15.85 42.59 -42.07
C SER A 764 -16.31 43.68 -43.01
N GLY A 765 -15.72 44.87 -42.93
CA GLY A 765 -15.92 45.93 -43.90
C GLY A 765 -15.63 45.38 -45.30
N ARG A 766 -16.70 45.10 -46.05
CA ARG A 766 -16.69 45.21 -47.50
C ARG A 766 -17.23 46.59 -47.81
N SER A 767 -16.37 47.36 -48.44
CA SER A 767 -16.70 48.51 -49.27
C SER A 767 -18.07 48.33 -49.93
N TYR A 768 -19.07 49.08 -49.47
CA TYR A 768 -20.19 49.44 -50.32
C TYR A 768 -19.64 50.40 -51.37
N ARG A 769 -19.12 49.84 -52.47
CA ARG A 769 -19.17 50.54 -53.76
C ARG A 769 -20.65 50.67 -54.08
N LEU A 770 -21.22 51.83 -53.77
CA LEU A 770 -22.42 52.30 -54.43
C LEU A 770 -22.13 52.28 -55.94
N ARG A 771 -22.69 51.28 -56.61
CA ARG A 771 -22.79 51.26 -58.05
C ARG A 771 -23.66 52.46 -58.40
N ARG A 772 -23.06 53.44 -59.10
CA ARG A 772 -23.83 54.42 -59.89
C ARG A 772 -24.85 53.62 -60.70
N ILE A 773 -26.12 53.85 -60.45
CA ILE A 773 -27.15 53.71 -61.47
C ILE A 773 -27.35 55.13 -62.00
N ALA A 774 -27.25 55.22 -63.32
CA ALA A 774 -27.48 56.43 -64.11
C ALA A 774 -28.91 56.94 -63.94
#